data_AF-A0A2N5ZIW6-F1
#
_entry.id   AF-A0A2N5ZIW6-F1
#
_cell.length_a   1.000
_cell.length_b   1.000
_cell.length_c   1.000
_cell.angle_alpha   90.00
_cell.angle_beta   90.00
_cell.angle_gamma   90.00
#
_symmetry.space_group_name_H-M   'P 1'
#
loop_
_entity.id
_entity.type
_entity.pdbx_description
1 polymer ?
#
loop_
_entity_poly.entity_id
_entity_poly.type
_entity_poly.pdbx_seq_one_letter_code
_entity_poly.pdbx_strand_id
1 'polypeptide(L)'
;MLKINIILAFVLCFVFGTLFGQPLVINEVVFANKSGIQDFQGDTPDWIELYNAGSERINLANYCITDDSDLEDYWQFPSFEMAPGSFVLVFASAKNTIVGNEWHTNFKLRTLEESVYLLNTDLKIIDSTIIQCVPPDKSLGFAVDGDHTQREILSPTPGYSNNTAEVYEINFQPDTLITDKMGGLYENSVFVKLSNLHPGNQIYYSLNADGPDPNEMVYNGPIQMNDLTLEDLRFADIPSTDYEVGEHITKAPILRAQVYSEGCPASNELSQAYFIGNNMAEKYNVYVVSMITDKDNLFDPDEGIYVSGNHQNNLQRGKRWERPVSLEIYDKQGNKIINQKAGIRIHGRGSRMRPQKSFRLYARDEYGEAFFNYAFFSQKPQLTMFKRLLLRSAKDWGETIIKDDLTQELVRTMNVDYTASETAVLFLNGEFWGIYSLRERQDEFYVADNYGVNTPVLNVIGHTTEGVVADEGTVDNYESTMAWLNSADVHSETFYNEINDKVDLDALIDYYVAEIYLANTDFPENNLRLWRMENDTSRWRYFFYDCDACMVRARENHLADYTNGANQFQDFNNYSTYVLSKLLQNNQFNEKFRSRFLYHINQTFNPDRVLTEIKSFEQRFSPIMPEHIYRWHTPSDYNKWQMNVDGLRDFAVLRPNEMKTQILEQLGNPLEIYPNPTEGQFNINVGWGNEQYKLNIYNVLGKLIYQKSFVGLKQIQINEILKAGTYIIRLESDGIAFTGKLIVQ
;
A
#
# COMPACT_ATOMS: atom_id res chain seq x y z
N MET A 1 -12.10 22.06 43.20
CA MET A 1 -12.20 20.59 43.17
C MET A 1 -10.86 20.05 42.72
N LEU A 2 -10.11 19.46 43.65
CA LEU A 2 -8.79 18.86 43.44
C LEU A 2 -8.92 17.66 42.49
N LYS A 3 -8.04 17.59 41.47
CA LYS A 3 -7.81 16.37 40.69
C LYS A 3 -6.86 15.47 41.49
N ILE A 4 -7.32 14.27 41.80
CA ILE A 4 -6.58 13.22 42.50
C ILE A 4 -5.75 12.47 41.45
N ASN A 5 -4.43 12.47 41.61
CA ASN A 5 -3.52 11.59 40.90
C ASN A 5 -3.58 10.19 41.52
N ILE A 6 -3.94 9.18 40.72
CA ILE A 6 -3.84 7.77 41.11
C ILE A 6 -2.42 7.31 40.74
N ILE A 7 -1.57 7.14 41.76
CA ILE A 7 -0.29 6.45 41.66
C ILE A 7 -0.59 4.95 41.84
N LEU A 8 -0.39 4.15 40.79
CA LEU A 8 -0.40 2.68 40.90
C LEU A 8 0.94 2.25 41.53
N ALA A 9 0.91 1.84 42.80
CA ALA A 9 2.02 1.21 43.46
C ALA A 9 2.02 -0.30 43.15
N PHE A 10 2.96 -0.77 42.33
CA PHE A 10 3.26 -2.19 42.19
C PHE A 10 3.99 -2.67 43.46
N VAL A 11 3.34 -3.50 44.27
CA VAL A 11 3.97 -4.21 45.37
C VAL A 11 4.69 -5.43 44.80
N LEU A 12 6.01 -5.31 44.60
CA LEU A 12 6.87 -6.46 44.27
C LEU A 12 7.02 -7.33 45.52
N CYS A 13 6.46 -8.54 45.49
CA CYS A 13 6.82 -9.59 46.45
C CYS A 13 8.24 -10.07 46.14
N PHE A 14 9.21 -9.70 46.99
CA PHE A 14 10.53 -10.30 46.98
C PHE A 14 10.43 -11.73 47.53
N VAL A 15 10.38 -12.71 46.61
CA VAL A 15 10.90 -14.04 46.91
C VAL A 15 12.41 -13.95 46.73
N PHE A 16 13.17 -13.98 47.82
CA PHE A 16 14.62 -14.18 47.77
C PHE A 16 14.90 -15.60 47.30
N GLY A 17 14.78 -15.82 45.98
CA GLY A 17 15.56 -16.83 45.30
C GLY A 17 16.99 -16.33 45.26
N THR A 18 17.95 -17.17 45.62
CA THR A 18 19.35 -16.95 45.28
C THR A 18 19.44 -16.83 43.75
N LEU A 19 19.53 -15.59 43.24
CA LEU A 19 19.96 -15.30 41.88
C LEU A 19 21.41 -15.79 41.79
N PHE A 20 21.63 -16.97 41.22
CA PHE A 20 22.91 -17.25 40.61
C PHE A 20 23.01 -16.28 39.43
N GLY A 21 23.88 -15.28 39.54
CA GLY A 21 24.22 -14.39 38.42
C GLY A 21 24.59 -15.26 37.22
N GLN A 22 23.98 -14.98 36.08
CA GLN A 22 24.27 -15.71 34.86
C GLN A 22 25.70 -15.39 34.43
N PRO A 23 26.61 -16.37 34.30
CA PRO A 23 28.05 -16.11 34.20
C PRO A 23 28.52 -15.56 32.85
N LEU A 24 27.71 -15.62 31.80
CA LEU A 24 28.05 -15.09 30.47
C LEU A 24 27.42 -13.71 30.31
N VAL A 25 28.22 -12.71 29.97
CA VAL A 25 27.79 -11.32 29.81
C VAL A 25 28.27 -10.72 28.50
N ILE A 26 27.56 -9.69 28.04
CA ILE A 26 28.07 -8.71 27.09
C ILE A 26 28.97 -7.75 27.88
N ASN A 27 30.28 -7.94 27.75
CA ASN A 27 31.28 -7.20 28.51
C ASN A 27 31.53 -5.81 27.95
N GLU A 28 31.57 -5.71 26.63
CA GLU A 28 31.96 -4.51 25.91
C GLU A 28 31.30 -4.51 24.51
N VAL A 29 30.87 -3.34 24.04
CA VAL A 29 30.33 -3.14 22.70
C VAL A 29 30.89 -1.87 22.10
N VAL A 30 31.37 -1.93 20.87
CA VAL A 30 31.69 -0.75 20.05
C VAL A 30 30.64 -0.62 18.96
N PHE A 31 29.89 0.47 18.99
CA PHE A 31 28.79 0.77 18.05
C PHE A 31 29.21 1.58 16.82
N ALA A 32 30.47 2.05 16.79
CA ALA A 32 31.03 2.80 15.68
C ALA A 32 32.56 2.62 15.65
N ASN A 33 33.02 1.53 15.03
CA ASN A 33 34.45 1.23 14.87
C ASN A 33 35.01 1.89 13.59
N LYS A 34 35.75 2.97 13.73
CA LYS A 34 36.29 3.75 12.60
C LYS A 34 37.79 3.57 12.43
N SER A 35 38.54 3.51 13.54
CA SER A 35 40.00 3.41 13.53
C SER A 35 40.54 2.28 14.40
N GLY A 36 39.66 1.46 14.98
CA GLY A 36 40.00 0.32 15.82
C GLY A 36 40.40 -0.93 15.03
N ILE A 37 39.96 -2.09 15.51
CA ILE A 37 40.33 -3.39 14.94
C ILE A 37 39.72 -3.58 13.55
N GLN A 38 40.47 -4.26 12.68
CA GLN A 38 40.03 -4.63 11.34
C GLN A 38 39.67 -6.11 11.28
N ASP A 39 38.75 -6.47 10.39
CA ASP A 39 38.44 -7.86 10.07
C ASP A 39 39.35 -8.44 8.97
N PHE A 40 39.11 -9.69 8.60
CA PHE A 40 39.89 -10.45 7.60
C PHE A 40 39.89 -9.83 6.20
N GLN A 41 39.00 -8.88 5.92
CA GLN A 41 38.92 -8.13 4.65
C GLN A 41 39.51 -6.74 4.76
N GLY A 42 39.95 -6.32 5.96
CA GLY A 42 40.46 -4.98 6.23
C GLY A 42 39.38 -3.95 6.54
N ASP A 43 38.12 -4.37 6.66
CA ASP A 43 37.02 -3.49 7.07
C ASP A 43 37.12 -3.24 8.58
N THR A 44 36.43 -2.21 9.10
CA THR A 44 36.32 -1.94 10.55
C THR A 44 34.88 -2.15 11.03
N PRO A 45 34.34 -3.38 11.09
CA PRO A 45 32.99 -3.57 11.59
C PRO A 45 32.87 -3.23 13.07
N ASP A 46 31.67 -2.86 13.47
CA ASP A 46 31.28 -2.81 14.88
C ASP A 46 31.43 -4.19 15.50
N TRP A 47 31.59 -4.25 16.83
CA TRP A 47 31.84 -5.52 17.48
C TRP A 47 31.31 -5.56 18.91
N ILE A 48 31.04 -6.79 19.33
CA ILE A 48 30.49 -7.15 20.63
C ILE A 48 31.44 -8.15 21.27
N GLU A 49 31.81 -7.92 22.51
CA GLU A 49 32.63 -8.82 23.30
C GLU A 49 31.81 -9.46 24.42
N LEU A 50 31.94 -10.78 24.52
CA LEU A 50 31.41 -11.56 25.63
C LEU A 50 32.49 -11.88 26.64
N TYR A 51 32.12 -11.95 27.92
CA TYR A 51 32.98 -12.38 29.02
C TYR A 51 32.32 -13.50 29.84
N ASN A 52 33.13 -14.48 30.23
CA ASN A 52 32.72 -15.53 31.16
C ASN A 52 33.17 -15.15 32.59
N ALA A 53 32.26 -14.52 33.34
CA ALA A 53 32.41 -14.17 34.75
C ALA A 53 32.25 -15.37 35.72
N GLY A 54 31.95 -16.55 35.18
CA GLY A 54 31.81 -17.78 35.94
C GLY A 54 33.13 -18.43 36.35
N SER A 55 33.04 -19.49 37.14
CA SER A 55 34.17 -20.33 37.55
C SER A 55 34.33 -21.61 36.72
N GLU A 56 33.38 -21.88 35.81
CA GLU A 56 33.34 -23.08 34.96
C GLU A 56 33.39 -22.70 33.47
N ARG A 57 33.76 -23.68 32.62
CA ARG A 57 33.69 -23.51 31.16
C ARG A 57 32.24 -23.38 30.70
N ILE A 58 31.98 -22.50 29.74
CA ILE A 58 30.68 -22.33 29.09
C ILE A 58 30.81 -22.72 27.62
N ASN A 59 29.97 -23.64 27.17
CA ASN A 59 29.83 -23.92 25.75
C ASN A 59 28.79 -22.98 25.14
N LEU A 60 29.20 -22.19 24.15
CA LEU A 60 28.32 -21.23 23.46
C LEU A 60 27.36 -21.88 22.45
N ALA A 61 27.42 -23.20 22.24
CA ALA A 61 26.52 -23.89 21.33
C ALA A 61 25.04 -23.55 21.62
N ASN A 62 24.34 -23.05 20.60
CA ASN A 62 22.92 -22.64 20.66
C ASN A 62 22.60 -21.43 21.54
N TYR A 63 23.61 -20.71 22.06
CA TYR A 63 23.38 -19.33 22.46
C TYR A 63 23.12 -18.49 21.20
N CYS A 64 22.43 -17.36 21.37
CA CYS A 64 22.16 -16.44 20.29
C CYS A 64 22.46 -15.00 20.68
N ILE A 65 22.71 -14.15 19.69
CA ILE A 65 22.81 -12.69 19.85
C ILE A 65 21.98 -11.99 18.79
N THR A 66 21.36 -10.87 19.13
CA THR A 66 20.52 -10.10 18.20
C THR A 66 20.46 -8.62 18.55
N ASP A 67 20.21 -7.80 17.54
CA ASP A 67 19.82 -6.39 17.63
C ASP A 67 18.28 -6.18 17.56
N ASP A 68 17.52 -7.24 17.28
CA ASP A 68 16.07 -7.22 17.14
C ASP A 68 15.36 -7.27 18.50
N SER A 69 14.68 -6.18 18.86
CA SER A 69 13.89 -6.09 20.10
C SER A 69 12.66 -6.99 20.12
N ASP A 70 12.14 -7.39 18.96
CA ASP A 70 10.99 -8.30 18.86
C ASP A 70 11.41 -9.78 19.00
N LEU A 71 12.73 -10.05 19.02
CA LEU A 71 13.35 -11.39 19.13
C LEU A 71 12.90 -12.37 18.03
N GLU A 72 12.62 -11.88 16.82
CA GLU A 72 12.21 -12.68 15.67
C GLU A 72 13.39 -13.09 14.77
N ASP A 73 14.51 -12.37 14.82
CA ASP A 73 15.76 -12.71 14.15
C ASP A 73 16.94 -12.75 15.13
N TYR A 74 17.86 -13.71 14.98
CA TYR A 74 19.04 -13.81 15.83
C TYR A 74 20.17 -14.61 15.19
N TRP A 75 21.40 -14.24 15.50
CA TRP A 75 22.60 -14.97 15.09
C TRP A 75 22.98 -16.01 16.15
N GLN A 76 23.15 -17.26 15.73
CA GLN A 76 23.47 -18.37 16.62
C GLN A 76 24.99 -18.60 16.71
N PHE A 77 25.50 -18.71 17.93
CA PHE A 77 26.91 -18.97 18.17
C PHE A 77 27.34 -20.38 17.73
N PRO A 78 28.57 -20.55 17.20
CA PRO A 78 29.15 -21.87 17.00
C PRO A 78 29.44 -22.55 18.34
N SER A 79 29.62 -23.88 18.32
CA SER A 79 30.10 -24.60 19.50
C SER A 79 31.50 -24.14 19.86
N PHE A 80 31.65 -23.52 21.03
CA PHE A 80 32.93 -23.01 21.51
C PHE A 80 33.00 -23.09 23.03
N GLU A 81 34.07 -23.69 23.55
CA GLU A 81 34.31 -23.90 24.99
C GLU A 81 35.07 -22.71 25.61
N MET A 82 34.32 -21.75 26.12
CA MET A 82 34.83 -20.53 26.71
C MET A 82 35.29 -20.76 28.16
N ALA A 83 36.57 -20.50 28.45
CA ALA A 83 37.14 -20.70 29.77
C ALA A 83 36.67 -19.63 30.78
N PRO A 84 36.70 -19.92 32.10
CA PRO A 84 36.51 -18.90 33.14
C PRO A 84 37.45 -17.71 32.94
N GLY A 85 36.93 -16.49 33.00
CA GLY A 85 37.71 -15.26 32.86
C GLY A 85 38.25 -14.99 31.45
N SER A 86 37.74 -15.66 30.42
CA SER A 86 38.11 -15.43 29.02
C SER A 86 37.09 -14.54 28.29
N PHE A 87 37.51 -14.01 27.14
CA PHE A 87 36.75 -13.10 26.29
C PHE A 87 36.55 -13.71 24.90
N VAL A 88 35.45 -13.37 24.24
CA VAL A 88 35.18 -13.72 22.84
C VAL A 88 34.64 -12.49 22.13
N LEU A 89 35.24 -12.15 21.00
CA LEU A 89 34.84 -11.03 20.15
C LEU A 89 34.01 -11.51 18.96
N VAL A 90 32.94 -10.79 18.65
CA VAL A 90 32.04 -11.03 17.52
C VAL A 90 31.86 -9.73 16.75
N PHE A 91 32.13 -9.73 15.46
CA PHE A 91 31.86 -8.61 14.56
C PHE A 91 30.37 -8.55 14.19
N ALA A 92 29.76 -7.39 14.39
CA ALA A 92 28.43 -7.07 13.89
C ALA A 92 28.54 -6.48 12.48
N SER A 93 28.74 -7.34 11.49
CA SER A 93 29.13 -6.90 10.14
C SER A 93 28.12 -7.24 9.04
N ALA A 94 27.00 -7.89 9.37
CA ALA A 94 26.03 -8.50 8.45
C ALA A 94 26.62 -9.52 7.45
N LYS A 95 27.86 -9.98 7.63
CA LYS A 95 28.49 -10.95 6.72
C LYS A 95 28.03 -12.39 6.96
N ASN A 96 27.43 -12.66 8.13
CA ASN A 96 26.92 -13.96 8.56
C ASN A 96 27.87 -15.14 8.28
N THR A 97 29.13 -15.00 8.71
CA THR A 97 30.20 -15.95 8.38
C THR A 97 31.17 -16.14 9.54
N ILE A 98 31.94 -17.23 9.50
CA ILE A 98 33.01 -17.52 10.46
C ILE A 98 34.28 -17.78 9.67
N VAL A 99 35.31 -16.94 9.88
CA VAL A 99 36.61 -17.04 9.22
C VAL A 99 37.70 -17.13 10.27
N GLY A 100 38.22 -18.33 10.50
CA GLY A 100 39.19 -18.57 11.56
C GLY A 100 38.59 -18.28 12.95
N ASN A 101 39.11 -17.27 13.63
CA ASN A 101 38.62 -16.81 14.94
C ASN A 101 37.69 -15.59 14.84
N GLU A 102 37.37 -15.13 13.63
CA GLU A 102 36.49 -13.98 13.41
C GLU A 102 35.07 -14.46 13.15
N TRP A 103 34.15 -14.05 14.02
CA TRP A 103 32.75 -14.42 13.95
C TRP A 103 31.94 -13.20 13.54
N HIS A 104 31.17 -13.33 12.47
CA HIS A 104 30.41 -12.23 11.89
C HIS A 104 28.92 -12.52 11.98
N THR A 105 28.17 -11.64 12.63
CA THR A 105 26.71 -11.77 12.72
C THR A 105 26.03 -11.48 11.38
N ASN A 106 24.73 -11.75 11.32
CA ASN A 106 23.85 -11.42 10.18
C ASN A 106 23.26 -10.00 10.24
N PHE A 107 23.74 -9.16 11.16
CA PHE A 107 23.31 -7.77 11.35
C PHE A 107 24.52 -6.84 11.57
N LYS A 108 24.28 -5.52 11.51
CA LYS A 108 25.24 -4.46 11.87
C LYS A 108 24.67 -3.67 13.05
N LEU A 109 25.50 -2.91 13.76
CA LEU A 109 25.02 -2.03 14.81
C LEU A 109 24.87 -0.59 14.31
N ARG A 110 23.88 0.12 14.85
CA ARG A 110 23.70 1.55 14.67
C ARG A 110 23.62 2.26 16.01
N THR A 111 24.51 3.23 16.20
CA THR A 111 24.54 4.05 17.42
C THR A 111 23.19 4.73 17.65
N LEU A 112 22.68 4.68 18.88
CA LEU A 112 21.38 5.24 19.32
C LEU A 112 20.10 4.62 18.73
N GLU A 113 20.19 3.60 17.87
CA GLU A 113 18.99 2.97 17.29
C GLU A 113 18.77 1.54 17.80
N GLU A 114 19.82 0.82 18.19
CA GLU A 114 19.75 -0.62 18.45
C GLU A 114 20.33 -1.01 19.82
N SER A 115 19.65 -1.93 20.52
CA SER A 115 20.20 -2.62 21.70
C SER A 115 20.70 -3.99 21.28
N VAL A 116 21.70 -4.51 21.97
CA VAL A 116 22.19 -5.88 21.75
C VAL A 116 21.62 -6.77 22.83
N TYR A 117 21.01 -7.89 22.45
CA TYR A 117 20.45 -8.90 23.34
C TYR A 117 21.23 -10.20 23.20
N LEU A 118 21.70 -10.73 24.33
CA LEU A 118 22.29 -12.06 24.43
C LEU A 118 21.22 -13.03 24.95
N LEU A 119 21.04 -14.15 24.26
CA LEU A 119 20.06 -15.17 24.60
C LEU A 119 20.72 -16.51 24.95
N ASN A 120 20.15 -17.23 25.91
CA ASN A 120 20.54 -18.61 26.19
C ASN A 120 19.88 -19.60 25.20
N THR A 121 20.16 -20.89 25.41
CA THR A 121 19.65 -22.01 24.62
C THR A 121 18.13 -22.17 24.64
N ASP A 122 17.43 -21.53 25.58
CA ASP A 122 15.97 -21.51 25.67
C ASP A 122 15.37 -20.23 25.04
N LEU A 123 16.18 -19.44 24.31
CA LEU A 123 15.81 -18.15 23.73
C LEU A 123 15.30 -17.12 24.76
N LYS A 124 15.80 -17.19 25.99
CA LYS A 124 15.56 -16.14 26.99
C LYS A 124 16.71 -15.15 26.96
N ILE A 125 16.40 -13.86 27.06
CA ILE A 125 17.40 -12.80 27.25
C ILE A 125 18.12 -13.04 28.58
N ILE A 126 19.45 -13.00 28.53
CA ILE A 126 20.32 -13.21 29.68
C ILE A 126 21.20 -12.01 29.99
N ASP A 127 21.45 -11.18 28.98
CA ASP A 127 22.06 -9.87 29.12
C ASP A 127 21.63 -9.00 27.95
N SER A 128 21.62 -7.69 28.14
CA SER A 128 21.38 -6.73 27.08
C SER A 128 22.12 -5.43 27.32
N THR A 129 22.41 -4.70 26.25
CA THR A 129 22.79 -3.29 26.36
C THR A 129 21.55 -2.40 26.44
N ILE A 130 21.74 -1.18 26.94
CA ILE A 130 20.74 -0.12 26.84
C ILE A 130 21.11 0.79 25.66
N ILE A 131 20.10 1.34 24.98
CA ILE A 131 20.33 2.34 23.95
C ILE A 131 20.95 3.58 24.60
N GLN A 132 22.19 3.87 24.23
CA GLN A 132 22.88 5.10 24.60
C GLN A 132 23.85 5.48 23.50
N CYS A 133 24.19 6.76 23.43
CA CYS A 133 25.21 7.18 22.49
C CYS A 133 26.60 6.84 23.04
N VAL A 134 27.41 6.23 22.20
CA VAL A 134 28.83 5.98 22.44
C VAL A 134 29.58 6.67 21.31
N PRO A 135 30.50 7.61 21.60
CA PRO A 135 31.27 8.26 20.55
C PRO A 135 32.06 7.24 19.71
N PRO A 136 32.37 7.55 18.44
CA PRO A 136 33.19 6.68 17.61
C PRO A 136 34.51 6.28 18.29
N ASP A 137 34.94 5.04 18.06
CA ASP A 137 36.14 4.44 18.66
C ASP A 137 36.16 4.44 20.21
N LYS A 138 34.98 4.55 20.83
CA LYS A 138 34.75 4.23 22.25
C LYS A 138 33.85 3.01 22.36
N SER A 139 33.93 2.37 23.51
CA SER A 139 33.09 1.23 23.83
C SER A 139 32.13 1.55 24.97
N LEU A 140 31.02 0.82 25.00
CA LEU A 140 30.19 0.70 26.17
C LEU A 140 30.47 -0.63 26.84
N GLY A 141 31.01 -0.61 28.04
CA GLY A 141 31.37 -1.83 28.74
C GLY A 141 31.35 -1.68 30.26
N PHE A 142 31.54 -2.79 30.96
CA PHE A 142 31.75 -2.74 32.41
C PHE A 142 33.18 -2.31 32.70
N ALA A 143 33.36 -1.29 33.55
CA ALA A 143 34.71 -0.85 33.98
C ALA A 143 35.44 -1.93 34.79
N VAL A 144 34.70 -2.89 35.36
CA VAL A 144 35.21 -4.13 35.94
C VAL A 144 34.56 -5.31 35.22
N ASP A 145 35.35 -6.23 34.68
CA ASP A 145 34.82 -7.33 33.86
C ASP A 145 33.77 -8.14 34.62
N GLY A 146 32.58 -8.30 34.04
CA GLY A 146 31.48 -9.06 34.64
C GLY A 146 30.81 -8.41 35.86
N ASP A 147 30.97 -7.10 36.10
CA ASP A 147 30.39 -6.43 37.28
C ASP A 147 28.85 -6.37 37.27
N HIS A 148 28.17 -6.59 36.13
CA HIS A 148 26.70 -6.62 35.99
C HIS A 148 25.94 -5.39 36.56
N THR A 149 26.62 -4.32 36.99
CA THR A 149 26.02 -3.16 37.66
C THR A 149 25.60 -2.10 36.66
N GLN A 150 26.58 -1.36 36.13
CA GLN A 150 26.42 -0.25 35.21
C GLN A 150 27.54 -0.28 34.19
N ARG A 151 27.19 -0.11 32.91
CA ARG A 151 28.18 0.07 31.85
C ARG A 151 28.56 1.54 31.74
N GLU A 152 29.82 1.79 31.43
CA GLU A 152 30.42 3.11 31.26
C GLU A 152 31.02 3.22 29.84
N ILE A 153 31.36 4.45 29.44
CA ILE A 153 32.03 4.67 28.16
C ILE A 153 33.54 4.54 28.38
N LEU A 154 34.16 3.60 27.68
CA LEU A 154 35.54 3.19 27.91
C LEU A 154 36.41 3.36 26.65
N SER A 155 37.73 3.36 26.86
CA SER A 155 38.68 3.10 25.77
C SER A 155 38.54 1.62 25.36
N PRO A 156 38.36 1.27 24.07
CA PRO A 156 38.08 -0.10 23.70
C PRO A 156 39.20 -1.09 24.06
N THR A 157 38.86 -2.28 24.57
CA THR A 157 39.83 -3.32 24.98
C THR A 157 39.59 -4.68 24.30
N PRO A 158 39.56 -4.76 22.95
CA PRO A 158 39.15 -5.96 22.22
C PRO A 158 40.03 -7.18 22.55
N GLY A 159 39.41 -8.20 23.14
CA GLY A 159 40.02 -9.46 23.56
C GLY A 159 40.74 -9.41 24.91
N TYR A 160 40.64 -8.30 25.65
CA TYR A 160 41.35 -8.06 26.91
C TYR A 160 40.43 -7.50 27.99
N SER A 161 40.92 -7.53 29.24
CA SER A 161 40.20 -7.02 30.41
C SER A 161 39.94 -5.52 30.35
N ASN A 162 38.71 -5.12 30.67
CA ASN A 162 38.31 -3.71 30.80
C ASN A 162 38.84 -3.05 32.09
N ASN A 163 39.40 -3.82 33.04
CA ASN A 163 39.81 -3.33 34.36
C ASN A 163 40.88 -2.22 34.32
N THR A 164 41.54 -2.06 33.17
CA THR A 164 42.54 -1.00 32.94
C THR A 164 42.11 0.01 31.86
N ALA A 165 40.89 -0.11 31.34
CA ALA A 165 40.35 0.82 30.36
C ALA A 165 40.16 2.21 30.98
N GLU A 166 40.42 3.25 30.18
CA GLU A 166 40.14 4.62 30.58
C GLU A 166 38.63 4.85 30.52
N VAL A 167 38.05 5.35 31.62
CA VAL A 167 36.65 5.76 31.69
C VAL A 167 36.52 7.20 31.18
N TYR A 168 35.60 7.43 30.23
CA TYR A 168 35.31 8.75 29.68
C TYR A 168 34.00 9.31 30.23
N GLU A 169 34.05 10.53 30.77
CA GLU A 169 32.85 11.32 31.03
C GLU A 169 32.46 12.10 29.76
N ILE A 170 31.28 11.79 29.21
CA ILE A 170 30.73 12.53 28.07
C ILE A 170 29.88 13.69 28.58
N ASN A 171 30.34 14.92 28.33
CA ASN A 171 29.59 16.14 28.63
C ASN A 171 28.54 16.43 27.54
N PHE A 172 27.61 15.50 27.37
CA PHE A 172 26.58 15.58 26.34
C PHE A 172 25.65 16.79 26.56
N GLN A 173 25.51 17.62 25.54
CA GLN A 173 24.58 18.75 25.53
C GLN A 173 23.55 18.59 24.42
N PRO A 174 22.29 18.26 24.76
CA PRO A 174 21.19 18.29 23.80
C PRO A 174 21.11 19.65 23.09
N ASP A 175 20.78 19.63 21.81
CA ASP A 175 20.77 20.81 20.95
C ASP A 175 19.59 20.79 19.97
N THR A 176 19.37 21.91 19.29
CA THR A 176 18.37 22.04 18.23
C THR A 176 19.06 22.49 16.96
N LEU A 177 18.88 21.72 15.88
CA LEU A 177 19.24 22.17 14.54
C LEU A 177 18.18 23.15 14.02
N ILE A 178 18.63 24.29 13.50
CA ILE A 178 17.78 25.33 12.93
C ILE A 178 18.25 25.59 11.49
N THR A 179 17.32 25.56 10.53
CA THR A 179 17.55 25.97 9.14
C THR A 179 16.79 27.26 8.84
N ASP A 180 17.39 28.17 8.06
CA ASP A 180 16.72 29.40 7.59
C ASP A 180 15.76 29.14 6.41
N LYS A 181 15.92 28.00 5.72
CA LYS A 181 15.10 27.60 4.58
C LYS A 181 14.80 26.11 4.62
N MET A 182 13.50 25.81 4.68
CA MET A 182 12.98 24.45 4.59
C MET A 182 12.98 23.97 3.14
N GLY A 183 13.19 22.68 2.90
CA GLY A 183 13.02 22.04 1.60
C GLY A 183 11.63 22.30 1.00
N GLY A 184 11.57 22.31 -0.32
CA GLY A 184 10.39 22.66 -1.09
C GLY A 184 10.71 22.94 -2.55
N LEU A 185 9.74 23.52 -3.25
CA LEU A 185 9.85 23.86 -4.68
C LEU A 185 10.39 25.28 -4.85
N TYR A 186 11.41 25.43 -5.69
CA TYR A 186 12.13 26.67 -5.94
C TYR A 186 12.40 26.87 -7.43
N GLU A 187 12.22 28.10 -7.90
CA GLU A 187 12.48 28.48 -9.29
C GLU A 187 13.99 28.67 -9.58
N ASN A 188 14.78 29.01 -8.57
CA ASN A 188 16.20 29.31 -8.69
C ASN A 188 16.98 28.66 -7.55
N SER A 189 18.30 28.50 -7.73
CA SER A 189 19.22 28.05 -6.69
C SER A 189 19.03 28.82 -5.39
N VAL A 190 19.16 28.12 -4.26
CA VAL A 190 18.98 28.70 -2.92
C VAL A 190 20.18 28.44 -2.03
N PHE A 191 20.58 29.46 -1.27
CA PHE A 191 21.51 29.29 -0.15
C PHE A 191 20.73 28.93 1.12
N VAL A 192 21.11 27.83 1.75
CA VAL A 192 20.56 27.32 3.02
C VAL A 192 21.58 27.55 4.12
N LYS A 193 21.16 28.10 5.25
CA LYS A 193 21.97 28.33 6.43
C LYS A 193 21.50 27.44 7.56
N LEU A 194 22.44 26.71 8.15
CA LEU A 194 22.24 25.94 9.36
C LEU A 194 22.82 26.67 10.57
N SER A 195 22.21 26.46 11.72
CA SER A 195 22.66 26.95 13.02
C SER A 195 22.16 26.04 14.13
N ASN A 196 22.78 26.14 15.30
CA ASN A 196 22.42 25.38 16.50
C ASN A 196 22.47 26.28 17.74
N LEU A 197 21.87 25.83 18.85
CA LEU A 197 21.76 26.63 20.07
C LEU A 197 23.07 26.68 20.86
N HIS A 198 23.92 25.65 20.76
CA HIS A 198 25.19 25.56 21.48
C HIS A 198 26.39 25.60 20.52
N PRO A 199 27.04 26.75 20.28
CA PRO A 199 28.12 26.89 19.30
C PRO A 199 29.36 25.99 19.51
N GLY A 200 29.48 25.33 20.66
CA GLY A 200 30.52 24.31 20.90
C GLY A 200 30.22 22.96 20.25
N ASN A 201 28.95 22.67 19.99
CA ASN A 201 28.51 21.50 19.23
C ASN A 201 28.69 21.76 17.73
N GLN A 202 28.97 20.69 16.98
CA GLN A 202 29.22 20.77 15.54
C GLN A 202 27.99 20.33 14.74
N ILE A 203 27.77 20.93 13.58
CA ILE A 203 26.74 20.49 12.64
C ILE A 203 27.43 19.69 11.54
N TYR A 204 26.95 18.48 11.32
CA TYR A 204 27.34 17.66 10.19
C TYR A 204 26.18 17.56 9.22
N TYR A 205 26.51 17.48 7.93
CA TYR A 205 25.51 17.38 6.89
C TYR A 205 25.97 16.48 5.75
N SER A 206 25.02 16.13 4.89
CA SER A 206 25.25 15.45 3.64
C SER A 206 24.37 16.09 2.57
N LEU A 207 24.82 16.02 1.32
CA LEU A 207 24.09 16.53 0.14
C LEU A 207 23.52 15.39 -0.74
N ASN A 208 23.72 14.17 -0.28
CA ASN A 208 23.16 12.93 -0.78
C ASN A 208 22.09 12.43 0.22
N ALA A 209 21.34 11.40 -0.16
CA ALA A 209 20.33 10.83 0.73
C ALA A 209 20.93 10.01 1.88
N ASP A 210 22.25 9.86 1.92
CA ASP A 210 22.98 9.19 2.99
C ASP A 210 22.95 10.04 4.26
N GLY A 211 22.99 9.40 5.44
CA GLY A 211 22.94 10.12 6.71
C GLY A 211 24.14 11.07 6.90
N PRO A 212 24.02 12.09 7.77
CA PRO A 212 25.17 12.95 8.09
C PRO A 212 26.25 12.12 8.79
N ASP A 213 27.36 11.84 8.09
CA ASP A 213 28.54 11.21 8.69
C ASP A 213 29.43 12.29 9.35
N PRO A 214 29.73 12.17 10.66
CA PRO A 214 30.68 13.02 11.37
C PRO A 214 32.09 13.10 10.77
N ASN A 215 32.42 12.28 9.77
CA ASN A 215 33.71 12.25 9.11
C ASN A 215 33.71 12.90 7.72
N GLU A 216 32.54 13.26 7.17
CA GLU A 216 32.44 13.77 5.80
C GLU A 216 32.36 15.31 5.75
N MET A 217 31.19 15.89 6.06
CA MET A 217 30.96 17.32 5.84
C MET A 217 30.59 18.04 7.14
N VAL A 218 31.58 18.77 7.70
CA VAL A 218 31.35 19.75 8.77
C VAL A 218 30.78 21.03 8.16
N TYR A 219 29.68 21.52 8.70
CA TYR A 219 29.07 22.77 8.29
C TYR A 219 29.93 23.97 8.69
N ASN A 220 30.45 24.70 7.71
CA ASN A 220 31.32 25.87 7.90
C ASN A 220 30.76 27.16 7.26
N GLY A 221 29.58 27.10 6.63
CA GLY A 221 28.97 28.24 5.96
C GLY A 221 27.78 27.85 5.10
N PRO A 222 27.06 28.82 4.51
CA PRO A 222 25.85 28.57 3.75
C PRO A 222 26.05 27.56 2.61
N ILE A 223 25.13 26.62 2.48
CA ILE A 223 25.14 25.57 1.46
C ILE A 223 24.32 26.05 0.26
N GLN A 224 24.90 25.99 -0.94
CA GLN A 224 24.18 26.29 -2.18
C GLN A 224 23.49 25.04 -2.73
N MET A 225 22.17 25.08 -2.84
CA MET A 225 21.37 24.07 -3.52
C MET A 225 21.13 24.51 -4.97
N ASN A 226 21.38 23.62 -5.93
CA ASN A 226 21.24 23.87 -7.36
C ASN A 226 20.29 22.84 -8.01
N ASP A 227 19.81 23.16 -9.21
CA ASP A 227 19.16 22.17 -10.08
C ASP A 227 20.19 21.10 -10.49
N LEU A 228 19.89 19.83 -10.21
CA LEU A 228 20.78 18.69 -10.49
C LEU A 228 20.32 17.87 -11.71
N THR A 229 19.36 18.37 -12.50
CA THR A 229 18.77 17.64 -13.63
C THR A 229 19.82 17.16 -14.65
N LEU A 230 20.88 17.96 -14.86
CA LEU A 230 21.96 17.64 -15.81
C LEU A 230 23.13 16.84 -15.21
N GLU A 231 23.14 16.61 -13.91
CA GLU A 231 24.16 15.79 -13.24
C GLU A 231 23.93 14.29 -13.50
N ASP A 232 24.94 13.47 -13.27
CA ASP A 232 24.87 12.01 -13.47
C ASP A 232 23.78 11.36 -12.58
N LEU A 233 23.27 10.20 -13.04
CA LEU A 233 22.36 9.37 -12.24
C LEU A 233 23.12 8.80 -11.05
N ARG A 234 22.47 8.77 -9.88
CA ARG A 234 22.98 8.17 -8.64
C ARG A 234 22.38 6.80 -8.37
N PHE A 235 21.08 6.65 -8.66
CA PHE A 235 20.33 5.44 -8.31
C PHE A 235 19.40 4.97 -9.43
N ALA A 236 18.97 5.89 -10.30
CA ALA A 236 18.03 5.60 -11.38
C ALA A 236 18.53 4.59 -12.41
N ASP A 237 19.85 4.47 -12.54
CA ASP A 237 20.57 3.55 -13.41
C ASP A 237 20.72 2.15 -12.80
N ILE A 238 20.46 1.97 -11.50
CA ILE A 238 20.48 0.65 -10.86
C ILE A 238 19.49 -0.26 -11.61
N PRO A 239 19.97 -1.37 -12.23
CA PRO A 239 19.15 -2.16 -13.13
C PRO A 239 17.96 -2.79 -12.40
N SER A 240 16.79 -2.21 -12.63
CA SER A 240 15.49 -2.80 -12.29
C SER A 240 14.68 -3.14 -13.54
N THR A 241 15.20 -2.79 -14.72
CA THR A 241 14.57 -2.87 -16.04
C THR A 241 15.64 -3.26 -17.08
N ASP A 242 15.21 -3.85 -18.21
CA ASP A 242 16.09 -4.15 -19.36
C ASP A 242 16.42 -2.90 -20.21
N TYR A 243 15.78 -1.77 -19.92
CA TYR A 243 16.02 -0.45 -20.53
C TYR A 243 17.01 0.37 -19.70
N GLU A 244 18.04 0.90 -20.36
CA GLU A 244 18.97 1.86 -19.79
C GLU A 244 18.34 3.25 -19.72
N VAL A 245 18.20 3.78 -18.51
CA VAL A 245 17.64 5.10 -18.26
C VAL A 245 18.61 6.17 -18.77
N GLY A 246 18.10 7.16 -19.51
CA GLY A 246 18.92 8.30 -19.93
C GLY A 246 19.30 9.21 -18.76
N GLU A 247 20.43 9.93 -18.88
CA GLU A 247 21.06 10.66 -17.76
C GLU A 247 20.26 11.86 -17.22
N HIS A 248 19.31 12.41 -17.99
CA HIS A 248 18.70 13.72 -17.71
C HIS A 248 17.26 13.67 -17.20
N ILE A 249 17.04 13.01 -16.06
CA ILE A 249 15.80 13.13 -15.27
C ILE A 249 15.91 14.29 -14.27
N THR A 250 14.78 14.78 -13.78
CA THR A 250 14.75 15.80 -12.72
C THR A 250 15.33 15.23 -11.44
N LYS A 251 16.24 16.00 -10.82
CA LYS A 251 16.88 15.63 -9.57
C LYS A 251 16.83 16.80 -8.58
N ALA A 252 16.41 16.51 -7.37
CA ALA A 252 16.42 17.42 -6.25
C ALA A 252 17.64 17.15 -5.35
N PRO A 253 18.44 18.16 -5.01
CA PRO A 253 19.40 18.04 -3.91
C PRO A 253 18.67 17.67 -2.62
N ILE A 254 19.29 16.77 -1.87
CA ILE A 254 18.83 16.33 -0.56
C ILE A 254 19.77 16.92 0.47
N LEU A 255 19.24 17.54 1.52
CA LEU A 255 20.03 17.94 2.69
C LEU A 255 19.64 17.05 3.85
N ARG A 256 20.59 16.25 4.34
CA ARG A 256 20.49 15.64 5.66
C ARG A 256 21.47 16.33 6.59
N ALA A 257 21.06 16.68 7.81
CA ALA A 257 21.93 17.39 8.74
C ALA A 257 21.55 17.12 10.20
N GLN A 258 22.54 17.12 11.08
CA GLN A 258 22.33 16.89 12.50
C GLN A 258 23.42 17.57 13.34
N VAL A 259 23.05 18.04 14.53
CA VAL A 259 24.00 18.57 15.50
C VAL A 259 24.60 17.41 16.28
N TYR A 260 25.90 17.46 16.54
CA TYR A 260 26.63 16.49 17.35
C TYR A 260 27.31 17.20 18.53
N SER A 261 27.19 16.58 19.72
CA SER A 261 27.84 16.98 20.97
C SER A 261 28.75 15.84 21.40
N GLU A 262 30.05 16.09 21.53
CA GLU A 262 31.05 15.06 21.92
C GLU A 262 30.99 13.77 21.07
N GLY A 263 30.76 13.91 19.75
CA GLY A 263 30.66 12.77 18.82
C GLY A 263 29.29 12.07 18.81
N CYS A 264 28.32 12.58 19.58
CA CYS A 264 26.98 12.01 19.70
C CYS A 264 25.89 12.89 19.08
N PRO A 265 24.91 12.32 18.36
CA PRO A 265 23.74 13.05 17.89
C PRO A 265 23.03 13.81 19.02
N ALA A 266 23.02 15.14 18.91
CA ALA A 266 22.50 16.05 19.92
C ALA A 266 21.17 16.70 19.51
N SER A 267 20.77 16.60 18.25
CA SER A 267 19.47 17.08 17.74
C SER A 267 18.74 16.00 16.97
N ASN A 268 17.46 16.22 16.67
CA ASN A 268 16.81 15.48 15.59
C ASN A 268 17.55 15.75 14.27
N GLU A 269 17.56 14.74 13.40
CA GLU A 269 18.07 14.87 12.05
C GLU A 269 17.09 15.66 11.17
N LEU A 270 17.60 16.65 10.46
CA LEU A 270 16.93 17.31 9.34
C LEU A 270 17.10 16.44 8.10
N SER A 271 16.04 16.15 7.36
CA SER A 271 16.11 15.42 6.09
C SER A 271 15.10 16.03 5.11
N GLN A 272 15.58 16.72 4.07
CA GLN A 272 14.74 17.54 3.20
C GLN A 272 15.17 17.52 1.74
N ALA A 273 14.19 17.55 0.83
CA ALA A 273 14.43 17.71 -0.60
C ALA A 273 14.21 19.17 -1.04
N TYR A 274 15.08 19.66 -1.92
CA TYR A 274 15.01 20.99 -2.51
C TYR A 274 14.79 20.85 -4.02
N PHE A 275 13.54 20.93 -4.46
CA PHE A 275 13.16 20.81 -5.88
C PHE A 275 13.44 22.12 -6.61
N ILE A 276 14.54 22.18 -7.36
CA ILE A 276 14.99 23.41 -8.02
C ILE A 276 14.85 23.27 -9.53
N GLY A 277 14.18 24.22 -10.17
CA GLY A 277 14.02 24.26 -11.62
C GLY A 277 12.94 25.25 -12.04
N ASN A 278 12.91 25.59 -13.32
CA ASN A 278 11.90 26.52 -13.83
C ASN A 278 10.51 25.87 -13.83
N ASN A 279 9.51 26.60 -13.32
CA ASN A 279 8.10 26.25 -13.29
C ASN A 279 7.80 24.90 -12.61
N MET A 280 8.54 24.54 -11.55
CA MET A 280 8.39 23.23 -10.89
C MET A 280 6.96 22.97 -10.38
N ALA A 281 6.29 24.01 -9.86
CA ALA A 281 4.90 23.90 -9.41
C ALA A 281 3.91 23.70 -10.56
N GLU A 282 4.18 24.27 -11.75
CA GLU A 282 3.35 24.06 -12.94
C GLU A 282 3.61 22.68 -13.55
N LYS A 283 4.89 22.27 -13.62
CA LYS A 283 5.32 20.97 -14.11
C LYS A 283 4.69 19.84 -13.28
N TYR A 284 4.71 19.98 -11.95
CA TYR A 284 4.15 19.01 -11.00
C TYR A 284 2.89 19.55 -10.32
N ASN A 285 1.85 19.84 -11.10
CA ASN A 285 0.50 20.16 -10.58
C ASN A 285 -0.27 18.88 -10.14
N VAL A 286 0.43 18.03 -9.40
CA VAL A 286 0.00 16.76 -8.79
C VAL A 286 0.67 16.67 -7.41
N TYR A 287 0.37 15.64 -6.61
CA TYR A 287 1.13 15.46 -5.38
C TYR A 287 2.60 15.12 -5.69
N VAL A 288 3.54 15.72 -4.96
CA VAL A 288 4.96 15.34 -5.04
C VAL A 288 5.29 14.58 -3.77
N VAL A 289 5.68 13.32 -3.90
CA VAL A 289 6.14 12.47 -2.79
C VAL A 289 7.65 12.36 -2.86
N SER A 290 8.34 12.77 -1.81
CA SER A 290 9.79 12.58 -1.64
C SER A 290 10.04 11.55 -0.56
N MET A 291 10.72 10.46 -0.92
CA MET A 291 11.16 9.44 0.03
C MET A 291 12.68 9.48 0.11
N ILE A 292 13.18 9.82 1.30
CA ILE A 292 14.61 9.94 1.59
C ILE A 292 14.97 8.85 2.60
N THR A 293 15.87 7.95 2.21
CA THR A 293 16.34 6.85 3.05
C THR A 293 17.76 6.47 2.68
N ASP A 294 18.43 5.75 3.56
CA ASP A 294 19.72 5.12 3.23
C ASP A 294 19.58 4.29 1.94
N LYS A 295 20.54 4.41 1.03
CA LYS A 295 20.51 3.67 -0.24
C LYS A 295 20.44 2.15 -0.04
N ASP A 296 21.04 1.64 1.04
CA ASP A 296 21.13 0.20 1.31
C ASP A 296 19.74 -0.36 1.65
N ASN A 297 18.87 0.44 2.29
CA ASN A 297 17.46 0.06 2.53
C ASN A 297 16.72 -0.28 1.22
N LEU A 298 17.11 0.31 0.09
CA LEU A 298 16.47 0.09 -1.21
C LEU A 298 17.25 -0.89 -2.09
N PHE A 299 18.58 -0.81 -2.11
CA PHE A 299 19.38 -1.41 -3.17
C PHE A 299 20.47 -2.38 -2.69
N ASP A 300 20.62 -2.58 -1.38
CA ASP A 300 21.57 -3.56 -0.86
C ASP A 300 21.22 -4.98 -1.35
N PRO A 301 22.22 -5.82 -1.71
CA PRO A 301 21.99 -7.18 -2.15
C PRO A 301 21.26 -8.06 -1.12
N ASP A 302 21.47 -7.87 0.18
CA ASP A 302 20.88 -8.73 1.22
C ASP A 302 19.62 -8.12 1.82
N GLU A 303 19.57 -6.80 2.00
CA GLU A 303 18.44 -6.13 2.67
C GLU A 303 17.66 -5.11 1.83
N GLY A 304 18.14 -4.76 0.63
CA GLY A 304 17.52 -3.76 -0.22
C GLY A 304 16.16 -4.19 -0.75
N ILE A 305 15.08 -3.52 -0.32
CA ILE A 305 13.71 -3.96 -0.63
C ILE A 305 13.32 -3.75 -2.09
N TYR A 306 14.03 -2.88 -2.83
CA TYR A 306 13.71 -2.52 -4.20
C TYR A 306 14.38 -3.44 -5.23
N VAL A 307 15.44 -4.15 -4.87
CA VAL A 307 16.15 -5.05 -5.79
C VAL A 307 15.71 -6.50 -5.59
N SER A 308 16.03 -7.37 -6.53
CA SER A 308 15.87 -8.82 -6.28
C SER A 308 16.89 -9.30 -5.26
N GLY A 309 18.11 -8.74 -5.23
CA GLY A 309 19.12 -9.12 -4.24
C GLY A 309 19.44 -10.61 -4.20
N ASN A 310 20.06 -11.06 -3.12
CA ASN A 310 20.48 -12.43 -2.86
C ASN A 310 19.33 -13.31 -2.33
N HIS A 311 18.25 -12.70 -1.82
CA HIS A 311 17.13 -13.43 -1.21
C HIS A 311 15.79 -13.23 -1.93
N GLN A 312 15.81 -12.75 -3.18
CA GLN A 312 14.59 -12.26 -3.85
C GLN A 312 13.91 -11.18 -3.00
N ASN A 313 14.69 -10.23 -2.48
CA ASN A 313 14.35 -9.21 -1.49
C ASN A 313 13.02 -8.52 -1.81
N ASN A 314 12.83 -8.09 -3.06
CA ASN A 314 11.58 -7.48 -3.53
C ASN A 314 10.33 -8.37 -3.43
N LEU A 315 10.46 -9.70 -3.32
CA LEU A 315 9.35 -10.64 -3.12
C LEU A 315 9.00 -10.87 -1.65
N GLN A 316 9.86 -10.44 -0.74
CA GLN A 316 9.75 -10.74 0.69
C GLN A 316 8.64 -9.94 1.39
N ARG A 317 8.27 -10.36 2.60
CA ARG A 317 7.08 -9.87 3.34
C ARG A 317 7.35 -9.83 4.84
N GLY A 318 6.53 -9.09 5.58
CA GLY A 318 6.58 -9.02 7.04
C GLY A 318 7.24 -7.74 7.54
N LYS A 319 7.26 -7.56 8.86
CA LYS A 319 7.86 -6.40 9.54
C LYS A 319 9.37 -6.32 9.27
N ARG A 320 10.05 -7.47 9.22
CA ARG A 320 11.48 -7.61 8.82
C ARG A 320 11.85 -6.95 7.49
N TRP A 321 10.90 -6.79 6.57
CA TRP A 321 11.12 -6.19 5.25
C TRP A 321 10.56 -4.76 5.15
N GLU A 322 10.27 -4.14 6.29
CA GLU A 322 9.98 -2.71 6.44
C GLU A 322 11.30 -1.94 6.57
N ARG A 323 11.38 -0.78 5.92
CA ARG A 323 12.56 0.09 6.00
C ARG A 323 12.16 1.47 6.48
N PRO A 324 12.98 2.14 7.30
CA PRO A 324 12.74 3.52 7.69
C PRO A 324 12.86 4.45 6.48
N VAL A 325 12.06 5.50 6.45
CA VAL A 325 12.13 6.58 5.45
C VAL A 325 11.79 7.91 6.10
N SER A 326 12.44 8.99 5.67
CA SER A 326 11.94 10.35 5.85
C SER A 326 11.02 10.68 4.68
N LEU A 327 9.75 10.92 4.97
CA LEU A 327 8.70 11.14 3.98
C LEU A 327 8.29 12.61 3.96
N GLU A 328 8.45 13.25 2.79
CA GLU A 328 7.84 14.54 2.49
C GLU A 328 6.74 14.37 1.44
N ILE A 329 5.57 14.98 1.66
CA ILE A 329 4.51 15.06 0.64
C ILE A 329 4.15 16.53 0.44
N TYR A 330 4.10 16.95 -0.81
CA TYR A 330 3.65 18.28 -1.23
C TYR A 330 2.33 18.16 -1.98
N ASP A 331 1.40 19.08 -1.71
CA ASP A 331 0.13 19.16 -2.42
C ASP A 331 0.29 19.71 -3.85
N LYS A 332 -0.83 19.78 -4.59
CA LYS A 332 -0.89 20.28 -5.98
C LYS A 332 -0.49 21.76 -6.11
N GLN A 333 -0.44 22.50 -5.00
CA GLN A 333 0.00 23.90 -4.96
C GLN A 333 1.47 24.03 -4.57
N GLY A 334 2.15 22.91 -4.29
CA GLY A 334 3.55 22.87 -3.85
C GLY A 334 3.75 23.11 -2.35
N ASN A 335 2.68 23.13 -1.54
CA ASN A 335 2.82 23.25 -0.09
C ASN A 335 3.20 21.91 0.52
N LYS A 336 4.17 21.90 1.43
CA LYS A 336 4.53 20.70 2.20
C LYS A 336 3.41 20.39 3.22
N ILE A 337 2.79 19.22 3.08
CA ILE A 337 1.67 18.77 3.90
C ILE A 337 2.03 17.61 4.84
N ILE A 338 3.05 16.82 4.49
CA ILE A 338 3.64 15.79 5.34
C ILE A 338 5.15 16.01 5.38
N ASN A 339 5.72 15.91 6.58
CA ASN A 339 7.15 15.89 6.84
C ASN A 339 7.39 15.10 8.11
N GLN A 340 7.59 13.79 7.97
CA GLN A 340 7.81 12.90 9.11
C GLN A 340 8.56 11.64 8.69
N LYS A 341 9.11 10.93 9.69
CA LYS A 341 9.58 9.57 9.50
C LYS A 341 8.41 8.59 9.36
N ALA A 342 8.61 7.52 8.60
CA ALA A 342 7.63 6.47 8.33
C ALA A 342 8.35 5.14 8.00
N GLY A 343 7.58 4.06 7.94
CA GLY A 343 8.02 2.77 7.40
C GLY A 343 7.59 2.60 5.95
N ILE A 344 8.42 1.93 5.13
CA ILE A 344 8.08 1.56 3.75
C ILE A 344 8.27 0.08 3.48
N ARG A 345 7.37 -0.49 2.66
CA ARG A 345 7.48 -1.87 2.14
C ARG A 345 7.05 -1.96 0.70
N ILE A 346 7.61 -2.90 -0.05
CA ILE A 346 7.10 -3.22 -1.38
C ILE A 346 5.69 -3.82 -1.31
N HIS A 347 4.78 -3.28 -2.13
CA HIS A 347 3.41 -3.74 -2.31
C HIS A 347 3.26 -4.64 -3.55
N GLY A 348 2.25 -5.52 -3.50
CA GLY A 348 1.78 -6.30 -4.66
C GLY A 348 2.00 -7.79 -4.50
N ARG A 349 1.87 -8.53 -5.61
CA ARG A 349 2.22 -9.95 -5.74
C ARG A 349 3.19 -10.11 -6.91
N GLY A 350 2.70 -10.41 -8.12
CA GLY A 350 3.54 -10.49 -9.32
C GLY A 350 4.15 -9.13 -9.72
N SER A 351 3.48 -8.02 -9.40
CA SER A 351 3.95 -6.67 -9.68
C SER A 351 5.25 -6.29 -8.98
N ARG A 352 5.66 -7.04 -7.95
CA ARG A 352 6.93 -6.87 -7.25
C ARG A 352 8.15 -7.17 -8.12
N MET A 353 8.00 -8.04 -9.11
CA MET A 353 9.05 -8.35 -10.08
C MET A 353 9.20 -7.29 -11.17
N ARG A 354 8.24 -6.36 -11.26
CA ARG A 354 8.27 -5.32 -12.29
C ARG A 354 9.25 -4.20 -11.90
N PRO A 355 9.76 -3.44 -12.88
CA PRO A 355 10.77 -2.41 -12.62
C PRO A 355 10.35 -1.31 -11.67
N GLN A 356 9.24 -0.63 -11.96
CA GLN A 356 8.65 0.38 -11.07
C GLN A 356 7.85 -0.34 -9.97
N LYS A 357 8.23 -0.25 -8.70
CA LYS A 357 7.54 -0.98 -7.61
C LYS A 357 6.61 -0.08 -6.82
N SER A 358 5.51 -0.66 -6.33
CA SER A 358 4.58 0.05 -5.45
C SER A 358 5.07 0.00 -4.00
N PHE A 359 4.79 1.03 -3.21
CA PHE A 359 5.18 1.13 -1.80
C PHE A 359 3.96 1.22 -0.89
N ARG A 360 3.93 0.43 0.18
CA ARG A 360 3.07 0.69 1.35
C ARG A 360 3.80 1.68 2.24
N LEU A 361 3.10 2.70 2.71
CA LEU A 361 3.59 3.71 3.65
C LEU A 361 2.94 3.47 5.01
N TYR A 362 3.74 3.40 6.06
CA TYR A 362 3.31 3.08 7.42
C TYR A 362 3.60 4.25 8.37
N ALA A 363 2.55 4.79 9.00
CA ALA A 363 2.69 5.74 10.10
C ALA A 363 2.68 4.96 11.43
N ARG A 364 3.75 5.10 12.21
CA ARG A 364 3.96 4.36 13.46
C ARG A 364 4.74 5.20 14.44
N ASP A 365 4.41 5.04 15.73
CA ASP A 365 5.09 5.70 16.83
C ASP A 365 6.58 5.31 16.90
N GLU A 366 6.94 4.11 16.45
CA GLU A 366 8.34 3.64 16.40
C GLU A 366 9.21 4.45 15.43
N TYR A 367 8.63 5.07 14.40
CA TYR A 367 9.36 5.95 13.49
C TYR A 367 9.19 7.43 13.83
N GLY A 368 8.02 7.82 14.34
CA GLY A 368 7.68 9.21 14.62
C GLY A 368 6.19 9.35 14.93
N GLU A 369 5.43 9.98 14.04
CA GLU A 369 4.00 10.18 14.25
C GLU A 369 3.19 8.90 13.94
N ALA A 370 2.25 8.56 14.83
CA ALA A 370 1.36 7.40 14.67
C ALA A 370 0.46 7.45 13.44
N PHE A 371 0.22 8.63 12.84
CA PHE A 371 -0.69 8.82 11.72
C PHE A 371 -0.16 9.86 10.74
N PHE A 372 -0.49 9.69 9.45
CA PHE A 372 -0.41 10.78 8.48
C PHE A 372 -1.62 11.70 8.67
N ASN A 373 -1.45 12.81 9.38
CA ASN A 373 -2.53 13.72 9.77
C ASN A 373 -2.86 14.73 8.65
N TYR A 374 -3.50 14.25 7.58
CA TYR A 374 -3.95 15.11 6.48
C TYR A 374 -5.15 14.52 5.73
N ALA A 375 -6.04 15.38 5.23
CA ALA A 375 -7.18 14.99 4.39
C ALA A 375 -6.75 14.91 2.91
N PHE A 376 -6.14 13.79 2.50
CA PHE A 376 -5.57 13.65 1.16
C PHE A 376 -6.64 13.61 0.05
N PHE A 377 -7.79 13.03 0.33
CA PHE A 377 -8.71 12.59 -0.72
C PHE A 377 -9.98 13.42 -0.77
N SER A 378 -10.10 14.23 -1.81
CA SER A 378 -11.31 15.02 -2.07
C SER A 378 -12.57 14.16 -2.27
N GLN A 379 -12.41 12.90 -2.66
CA GLN A 379 -13.51 11.93 -2.79
C GLN A 379 -14.09 11.50 -1.44
N LYS A 380 -13.32 11.61 -0.35
CA LYS A 380 -13.70 11.21 1.02
C LYS A 380 -13.24 12.27 2.03
N PRO A 381 -13.80 13.50 1.97
CA PRO A 381 -13.30 14.63 2.75
C PRO A 381 -13.45 14.47 4.26
N GLN A 382 -14.27 13.51 4.71
CA GLN A 382 -14.41 13.16 6.13
C GLN A 382 -13.19 12.41 6.69
N LEU A 383 -12.33 11.84 5.84
CA LEU A 383 -11.13 11.11 6.26
C LEU A 383 -9.94 12.08 6.34
N THR A 384 -9.48 12.35 7.55
CA THR A 384 -8.48 13.40 7.83
C THR A 384 -7.16 12.89 8.40
N MET A 385 -7.03 11.58 8.60
CA MET A 385 -5.84 10.95 9.15
C MET A 385 -5.77 9.49 8.70
N PHE A 386 -4.56 8.96 8.49
CA PHE A 386 -4.37 7.61 7.94
C PHE A 386 -3.23 6.88 8.66
N LYS A 387 -3.46 5.61 9.04
CA LYS A 387 -2.40 4.71 9.54
C LYS A 387 -1.52 4.18 8.41
N ARG A 388 -2.12 3.98 7.24
CA ARG A 388 -1.47 3.32 6.11
C ARG A 388 -1.95 3.92 4.80
N LEU A 389 -1.00 4.22 3.92
CA LEU A 389 -1.26 4.66 2.56
C LEU A 389 -0.56 3.72 1.59
N LEU A 390 -1.02 3.71 0.35
CA LEU A 390 -0.39 2.97 -0.73
C LEU A 390 0.03 3.97 -1.82
N LEU A 391 1.30 3.93 -2.17
CA LEU A 391 1.84 4.58 -3.35
C LEU A 391 1.97 3.51 -4.45
N ARG A 392 0.90 3.34 -5.22
CA ARG A 392 0.81 2.31 -6.27
C ARG A 392 1.45 2.82 -7.55
N SER A 393 2.35 2.05 -8.15
CA SER A 393 2.96 2.36 -9.44
C SER A 393 1.87 2.48 -10.50
N ALA A 394 1.86 3.58 -11.26
CA ALA A 394 0.89 3.80 -12.33
C ALA A 394 1.10 2.75 -13.44
N LYS A 395 0.21 1.78 -13.53
CA LYS A 395 0.33 0.64 -14.45
C LYS A 395 -1.00 0.15 -14.94
N ASP A 396 -1.02 -0.25 -16.20
CA ASP A 396 -2.18 -0.84 -16.86
C ASP A 396 -1.80 -1.72 -18.08
N TRP A 397 -0.91 -2.69 -17.86
CA TRP A 397 -0.16 -3.42 -18.91
C TRP A 397 0.76 -2.52 -19.77
N GLY A 398 1.03 -1.31 -19.28
CA GLY A 398 1.98 -0.37 -19.88
C GLY A 398 1.38 0.48 -21.01
N GLU A 399 0.06 0.69 -20.99
CA GLU A 399 -0.68 1.30 -22.09
C GLU A 399 -1.05 2.76 -21.82
N THR A 400 -1.95 3.03 -20.88
CA THR A 400 -2.45 4.39 -20.57
C THR A 400 -1.93 4.92 -19.24
N ILE A 401 -1.53 4.01 -18.34
CA ILE A 401 -1.21 4.16 -16.93
C ILE A 401 -2.27 4.90 -16.07
N ILE A 402 -3.48 5.11 -16.61
CA ILE A 402 -4.60 5.81 -15.93
C ILE A 402 -5.77 4.89 -15.59
N LYS A 403 -5.89 3.71 -16.22
CA LYS A 403 -7.08 2.83 -16.12
C LYS A 403 -7.53 2.55 -14.69
N ASP A 404 -6.62 2.14 -13.82
CA ASP A 404 -6.96 1.77 -12.44
C ASP A 404 -7.56 2.96 -11.67
N ASP A 405 -6.89 4.11 -11.60
CA ASP A 405 -7.42 5.32 -10.95
C ASP A 405 -8.73 5.80 -11.62
N LEU A 406 -8.80 5.77 -12.95
CA LEU A 406 -10.00 6.17 -13.70
C LEU A 406 -11.19 5.29 -13.31
N THR A 407 -11.03 3.97 -13.26
CA THR A 407 -12.13 3.06 -12.90
C THR A 407 -12.60 3.27 -11.47
N GLN A 408 -11.68 3.51 -10.52
CA GLN A 408 -12.03 3.86 -9.13
C GLN A 408 -12.87 5.16 -9.07
N GLU A 409 -12.49 6.19 -9.85
CA GLU A 409 -13.25 7.43 -9.97
C GLU A 409 -14.62 7.23 -10.63
N LEU A 410 -14.72 6.34 -11.62
CA LEU A 410 -15.98 6.03 -12.28
C LEU A 410 -16.98 5.38 -11.33
N VAL A 411 -16.52 4.44 -10.49
CA VAL A 411 -17.40 3.68 -9.59
C VAL A 411 -17.65 4.36 -8.24
N ARG A 412 -17.03 5.51 -7.94
CA ARG A 412 -17.13 6.16 -6.61
C ARG A 412 -18.55 6.47 -6.11
N THR A 413 -19.53 6.53 -7.00
CA THR A 413 -20.95 6.78 -6.67
C THR A 413 -21.77 5.51 -6.55
N MET A 414 -21.16 4.35 -6.81
CA MET A 414 -21.75 3.03 -6.64
C MET A 414 -21.56 2.56 -5.19
N ASN A 415 -22.35 1.59 -4.75
CA ASN A 415 -22.17 0.91 -3.47
C ASN A 415 -21.08 -0.17 -3.57
N VAL A 416 -19.87 0.24 -3.93
CA VAL A 416 -18.70 -0.64 -3.99
C VAL A 416 -17.59 -0.09 -3.11
N ASP A 417 -16.77 -0.99 -2.56
CA ASP A 417 -15.65 -0.60 -1.72
C ASP A 417 -14.48 -0.16 -2.61
N TYR A 418 -14.58 1.05 -3.16
CA TYR A 418 -13.55 1.69 -4.00
C TYR A 418 -12.45 2.34 -3.14
N THR A 419 -11.25 2.50 -3.72
CA THR A 419 -10.14 3.25 -3.12
C THR A 419 -10.13 4.69 -3.63
N ALA A 420 -10.21 5.66 -2.72
CA ALA A 420 -9.93 7.04 -3.05
C ALA A 420 -8.43 7.23 -3.33
N SER A 421 -8.13 8.04 -4.34
CA SER A 421 -6.77 8.19 -4.85
C SER A 421 -6.51 9.59 -5.39
N GLU A 422 -5.25 9.99 -5.33
CA GLU A 422 -4.71 11.21 -5.95
C GLU A 422 -3.48 10.85 -6.79
N THR A 423 -3.34 11.52 -7.93
CA THR A 423 -2.16 11.35 -8.79
C THR A 423 -0.95 11.99 -8.11
N ALA A 424 0.17 11.28 -8.13
CA ALA A 424 1.42 11.73 -7.54
C ALA A 424 2.61 11.43 -8.45
N VAL A 425 3.70 12.18 -8.26
CA VAL A 425 5.05 11.79 -8.72
C VAL A 425 5.89 11.41 -7.51
N LEU A 426 6.75 10.41 -7.69
CA LEU A 426 7.67 9.98 -6.65
C LEU A 426 9.09 10.47 -6.97
N PHE A 427 9.79 10.96 -5.97
CA PHE A 427 11.24 11.10 -5.96
C PHE A 427 11.80 10.15 -4.90
N LEU A 428 12.71 9.26 -5.32
CA LEU A 428 13.48 8.42 -4.41
C LEU A 428 14.88 9.03 -4.26
N ASN A 429 15.26 9.37 -3.03
CA ASN A 429 16.58 9.93 -2.74
C ASN A 429 16.94 11.14 -3.65
N GLY A 430 15.91 11.93 -3.99
CA GLY A 430 16.03 13.11 -4.82
C GLY A 430 15.92 12.86 -6.33
N GLU A 431 15.82 11.63 -6.83
CA GLU A 431 15.69 11.38 -8.27
C GLU A 431 14.25 11.07 -8.68
N PHE A 432 13.77 11.70 -9.76
CA PHE A 432 12.44 11.44 -10.29
C PHE A 432 12.27 9.96 -10.62
N TRP A 433 11.27 9.34 -10.00
CA TRP A 433 11.03 7.90 -10.07
C TRP A 433 9.78 7.54 -10.87
N GLY A 434 9.02 8.51 -11.37
CA GLY A 434 7.84 8.28 -12.18
C GLY A 434 6.51 8.63 -11.51
N ILE A 435 5.44 8.24 -12.18
CA ILE A 435 4.06 8.55 -11.81
C ILE A 435 3.51 7.41 -10.95
N TYR A 436 2.80 7.79 -9.90
CA TYR A 436 2.20 6.90 -8.90
C TYR A 436 0.78 7.37 -8.56
N SER A 437 -0.01 6.45 -8.01
CA SER A 437 -1.29 6.72 -7.37
C SER A 437 -1.08 6.68 -5.86
N LEU A 438 -1.23 7.83 -5.20
CA LEU A 438 -1.31 7.91 -3.74
C LEU A 438 -2.75 7.59 -3.35
N ARG A 439 -2.99 6.53 -2.61
CA ARG A 439 -4.33 6.04 -2.34
C ARG A 439 -4.49 5.35 -1.00
N GLU A 440 -5.74 5.15 -0.61
CA GLU A 440 -6.10 4.26 0.48
C GLU A 440 -5.57 2.84 0.22
N ARG A 441 -5.29 2.10 1.31
CA ARG A 441 -5.00 0.66 1.24
C ARG A 441 -6.16 -0.11 1.85
N GLN A 442 -6.83 -0.95 1.04
CA GLN A 442 -7.86 -1.87 1.52
C GLN A 442 -7.29 -2.95 2.45
N ASP A 443 -7.44 -2.69 3.74
CA ASP A 443 -7.02 -3.51 4.87
C ASP A 443 -7.88 -3.17 6.10
N GLU A 444 -7.48 -3.60 7.29
CA GLU A 444 -8.18 -3.34 8.54
C GLU A 444 -8.44 -1.85 8.81
N PHE A 445 -7.53 -0.96 8.41
CA PHE A 445 -7.68 0.47 8.60
C PHE A 445 -8.62 1.09 7.58
N TYR A 446 -8.62 0.63 6.33
CA TYR A 446 -9.62 1.06 5.35
C TYR A 446 -11.05 0.78 5.83
N VAL A 447 -11.30 -0.41 6.39
CA VAL A 447 -12.63 -0.75 6.91
C VAL A 447 -12.97 0.13 8.11
N ALA A 448 -12.03 0.34 9.04
CA ALA A 448 -12.22 1.23 10.18
C ALA A 448 -12.61 2.65 9.75
N ASP A 449 -11.83 3.22 8.83
CA ASP A 449 -11.97 4.60 8.35
C ASP A 449 -13.29 4.78 7.57
N ASN A 450 -13.63 3.86 6.67
CA ASN A 450 -14.78 4.00 5.78
C ASN A 450 -16.13 3.62 6.41
N TYR A 451 -16.11 2.78 7.43
CA TYR A 451 -17.33 2.32 8.11
C TYR A 451 -17.51 2.94 9.51
N GLY A 452 -16.57 3.77 9.96
CA GLY A 452 -16.64 4.44 11.26
C GLY A 452 -16.61 3.45 12.44
N VAL A 453 -15.83 2.38 12.31
CA VAL A 453 -15.64 1.35 13.33
C VAL A 453 -14.24 1.40 13.91
N ASN A 454 -14.05 0.91 15.14
CA ASN A 454 -12.70 0.68 15.66
C ASN A 454 -11.98 -0.36 14.80
N THR A 455 -10.64 -0.31 14.74
CA THR A 455 -9.82 -1.25 13.95
C THR A 455 -10.30 -2.70 14.17
N PRO A 456 -10.98 -3.28 13.16
CA PRO A 456 -11.67 -4.54 13.33
C PRO A 456 -10.71 -5.71 13.12
N VAL A 457 -11.06 -6.87 13.68
CA VAL A 457 -10.52 -8.14 13.21
C VAL A 457 -11.32 -8.55 11.99
N LEU A 458 -10.62 -8.75 10.87
CA LEU A 458 -11.22 -9.09 9.58
C LEU A 458 -10.95 -10.55 9.24
N ASN A 459 -11.94 -11.16 8.58
CA ASN A 459 -11.70 -12.29 7.70
C ASN A 459 -11.66 -11.75 6.27
N VAL A 460 -10.50 -11.83 5.61
CA VAL A 460 -10.31 -11.42 4.23
C VAL A 460 -10.01 -12.63 3.39
N ILE A 461 -10.81 -12.82 2.35
CA ILE A 461 -10.82 -14.00 1.51
C ILE A 461 -10.28 -13.64 0.14
N GLY A 462 -9.33 -14.43 -0.34
CA GLY A 462 -8.80 -14.39 -1.70
C GLY A 462 -9.12 -15.68 -2.45
N HIS A 463 -8.86 -15.67 -3.75
CA HIS A 463 -9.03 -16.83 -4.63
C HIS A 463 -7.72 -17.19 -5.31
N THR A 464 -7.50 -18.49 -5.47
CA THR A 464 -6.35 -19.08 -6.15
C THR A 464 -6.80 -20.20 -7.05
N THR A 465 -5.93 -20.69 -7.93
CA THR A 465 -6.20 -21.85 -8.78
C THR A 465 -6.58 -23.11 -7.98
N GLU A 466 -6.17 -23.19 -6.71
CA GLU A 466 -6.44 -24.31 -5.79
C GLU A 466 -7.72 -24.11 -4.97
N GLY A 467 -8.37 -22.94 -5.07
CA GLY A 467 -9.59 -22.60 -4.36
C GLY A 467 -9.47 -21.34 -3.51
N VAL A 468 -10.33 -21.26 -2.50
CA VAL A 468 -10.46 -20.10 -1.60
C VAL A 468 -9.37 -20.13 -0.54
N VAL A 469 -8.76 -18.98 -0.26
CA VAL A 469 -7.73 -18.83 0.79
C VAL A 469 -8.07 -17.68 1.72
N ALA A 470 -7.67 -17.77 2.98
CA ALA A 470 -7.69 -16.64 3.89
C ALA A 470 -6.41 -15.80 3.66
N ASP A 471 -6.58 -14.58 3.16
CA ASP A 471 -5.52 -13.58 3.19
C ASP A 471 -5.31 -13.06 4.62
N GLU A 472 -6.40 -12.97 5.40
CA GLU A 472 -6.45 -12.59 6.81
C GLU A 472 -7.58 -13.38 7.49
N GLY A 473 -7.38 -13.82 8.74
CA GLY A 473 -8.41 -14.58 9.49
C GLY A 473 -8.61 -16.02 8.99
N THR A 474 -9.87 -16.45 8.89
CA THR A 474 -10.27 -17.83 8.52
C THR A 474 -11.26 -17.83 7.35
N VAL A 475 -11.39 -18.98 6.67
CA VAL A 475 -12.35 -19.20 5.58
C VAL A 475 -13.69 -19.76 6.05
N ASP A 476 -13.81 -20.21 7.31
CA ASP A 476 -14.93 -21.00 7.83
C ASP A 476 -16.31 -20.35 7.59
N ASN A 477 -16.42 -19.03 7.79
CA ASN A 477 -17.66 -18.33 7.56
C ASN A 477 -18.04 -18.23 6.07
N TYR A 478 -17.03 -18.19 5.20
CA TYR A 478 -17.25 -18.17 3.75
C TYR A 478 -17.70 -19.55 3.30
N GLU A 479 -17.00 -20.61 3.73
CA GLU A 479 -17.37 -21.99 3.43
C GLU A 479 -18.78 -22.33 3.92
N SER A 480 -19.16 -21.88 5.12
CA SER A 480 -20.52 -22.04 5.64
C SER A 480 -21.57 -21.30 4.77
N THR A 481 -21.24 -20.11 4.28
CA THR A 481 -22.11 -19.35 3.37
C THR A 481 -22.29 -20.08 2.04
N MET A 482 -21.20 -20.61 1.48
CA MET A 482 -21.23 -21.35 0.22
C MET A 482 -21.95 -22.70 0.36
N ALA A 483 -21.78 -23.41 1.48
CA ALA A 483 -22.50 -24.64 1.77
C ALA A 483 -24.02 -24.40 1.89
N TRP A 484 -24.41 -23.30 2.54
CA TRP A 484 -25.81 -22.87 2.58
C TRP A 484 -26.32 -22.54 1.17
N LEU A 485 -25.59 -21.73 0.39
CA LEU A 485 -25.99 -21.36 -0.97
C LEU A 485 -26.13 -22.57 -1.91
N ASN A 486 -25.34 -23.62 -1.69
CA ASN A 486 -25.41 -24.88 -2.44
C ASN A 486 -26.64 -25.74 -2.11
N SER A 487 -27.18 -25.63 -0.91
CA SER A 487 -28.35 -26.42 -0.48
C SER A 487 -29.67 -25.64 -0.51
N ALA A 488 -29.61 -24.31 -0.61
CA ALA A 488 -30.78 -23.44 -0.60
C ALA A 488 -31.64 -23.57 -1.87
N ASP A 489 -32.96 -23.51 -1.71
CA ASP A 489 -33.91 -23.41 -2.82
C ASP A 489 -34.00 -21.95 -3.31
N VAL A 490 -33.42 -21.69 -4.48
CA VAL A 490 -33.39 -20.37 -5.12
C VAL A 490 -34.77 -19.81 -5.48
N HIS A 491 -35.81 -20.64 -5.51
CA HIS A 491 -37.18 -20.23 -5.80
C HIS A 491 -38.03 -20.02 -4.54
N SER A 492 -37.49 -20.25 -3.35
CA SER A 492 -38.16 -19.94 -2.08
C SER A 492 -38.40 -18.43 -1.92
N GLU A 493 -39.54 -18.06 -1.34
CA GLU A 493 -39.88 -16.67 -0.99
C GLU A 493 -38.91 -16.07 0.06
N THR A 494 -38.26 -16.91 0.87
CA THR A 494 -37.31 -16.47 1.91
C THR A 494 -35.88 -16.35 1.41
N PHE A 495 -35.54 -16.96 0.26
CA PHE A 495 -34.17 -17.09 -0.25
C PHE A 495 -33.43 -15.75 -0.29
N TYR A 496 -34.08 -14.72 -0.87
CA TYR A 496 -33.48 -13.40 -1.05
C TYR A 496 -33.07 -12.78 0.29
N ASN A 497 -33.93 -12.88 1.31
CA ASN A 497 -33.64 -12.30 2.62
C ASN A 497 -32.56 -13.11 3.35
N GLU A 498 -32.63 -14.45 3.29
CA GLU A 498 -31.66 -15.32 3.96
C GLU A 498 -30.23 -15.18 3.41
N ILE A 499 -30.05 -14.98 2.09
CA ILE A 499 -28.73 -14.68 1.52
C ILE A 499 -28.30 -13.24 1.80
N ASN A 500 -29.24 -12.29 1.84
CA ASN A 500 -28.94 -10.90 2.19
C ASN A 500 -28.47 -10.72 3.63
N ASP A 501 -28.80 -11.64 4.53
CA ASP A 501 -28.27 -11.67 5.90
C ASP A 501 -26.80 -12.15 5.94
N LYS A 502 -26.30 -12.77 4.87
CA LYS A 502 -24.92 -13.31 4.78
C LYS A 502 -24.01 -12.48 3.89
N VAL A 503 -24.55 -11.93 2.80
CA VAL A 503 -23.85 -11.15 1.79
C VAL A 503 -24.62 -9.86 1.56
N ASP A 504 -23.92 -8.72 1.51
CA ASP A 504 -24.57 -7.44 1.22
C ASP A 504 -24.98 -7.38 -0.25
N LEU A 505 -26.22 -7.80 -0.57
CA LEU A 505 -26.65 -7.97 -1.96
C LEU A 505 -26.66 -6.67 -2.76
N ASP A 506 -26.92 -5.53 -2.11
CA ASP A 506 -26.88 -4.24 -2.79
C ASP A 506 -25.47 -3.90 -3.26
N ALA A 507 -24.46 -4.16 -2.42
CA ALA A 507 -23.07 -3.95 -2.80
C ALA A 507 -22.57 -4.99 -3.79
N LEU A 508 -23.01 -6.25 -3.63
CA LEU A 508 -22.69 -7.35 -4.53
C LEU A 508 -23.17 -7.06 -5.96
N ILE A 509 -24.41 -6.59 -6.11
CA ILE A 509 -24.98 -6.25 -7.41
C ILE A 509 -24.14 -5.16 -8.08
N ASP A 510 -23.83 -4.08 -7.36
CA ASP A 510 -23.02 -2.98 -7.90
C ASP A 510 -21.60 -3.42 -8.26
N TYR A 511 -20.99 -4.28 -7.46
CA TYR A 511 -19.68 -4.86 -7.73
C TYR A 511 -19.68 -5.64 -9.05
N TYR A 512 -20.60 -6.60 -9.23
CA TYR A 512 -20.70 -7.34 -10.49
C TYR A 512 -21.06 -6.45 -11.68
N VAL A 513 -21.92 -5.44 -11.48
CA VAL A 513 -22.22 -4.45 -12.54
C VAL A 513 -20.96 -3.69 -12.94
N ALA A 514 -20.11 -3.29 -11.99
CA ALA A 514 -18.86 -2.60 -12.26
C ALA A 514 -17.88 -3.51 -13.03
N GLU A 515 -17.62 -4.72 -12.53
CA GLU A 515 -16.70 -5.68 -13.17
C GLU A 515 -17.15 -6.05 -14.60
N ILE A 516 -18.44 -6.35 -14.78
CA ILE A 516 -19.02 -6.67 -16.08
C ILE A 516 -18.98 -5.44 -16.99
N TYR A 517 -19.44 -4.28 -16.54
CA TYR A 517 -19.46 -3.07 -17.39
C TYR A 517 -18.05 -2.68 -17.81
N LEU A 518 -17.09 -2.67 -16.89
CA LEU A 518 -15.71 -2.28 -17.16
C LEU A 518 -14.92 -3.34 -17.94
N ALA A 519 -15.50 -4.51 -18.19
CA ALA A 519 -14.89 -5.60 -18.95
C ALA A 519 -13.51 -5.98 -18.37
N ASN A 520 -13.46 -6.21 -17.05
CA ASN A 520 -12.23 -6.62 -16.37
C ASN A 520 -11.79 -8.02 -16.80
N THR A 521 -10.84 -8.12 -17.72
CA THR A 521 -10.49 -9.43 -18.32
C THR A 521 -9.75 -10.39 -17.40
N ASP A 522 -9.36 -9.96 -16.21
CA ASP A 522 -8.74 -10.81 -15.17
C ASP A 522 -9.77 -11.29 -14.12
N PHE A 523 -11.01 -10.82 -14.22
CA PHE A 523 -12.16 -11.27 -13.44
C PHE A 523 -13.04 -12.20 -14.30
N PRO A 524 -13.64 -13.29 -13.74
CA PRO A 524 -13.73 -13.63 -12.32
C PRO A 524 -12.67 -14.63 -11.80
N GLU A 525 -11.67 -15.01 -12.60
CA GLU A 525 -10.61 -15.92 -12.13
C GLU A 525 -9.76 -15.33 -11.01
N ASN A 526 -9.39 -14.08 -11.18
CA ASN A 526 -8.61 -13.29 -10.24
C ASN A 526 -9.41 -12.05 -9.82
N ASN A 527 -8.75 -11.16 -9.09
CA ASN A 527 -9.30 -9.87 -8.63
C ASN A 527 -10.58 -9.97 -7.80
N LEU A 528 -10.73 -11.11 -7.11
CA LEU A 528 -11.88 -11.44 -6.28
C LEU A 528 -11.44 -11.56 -4.81
N ARG A 529 -11.56 -10.44 -4.08
CA ARG A 529 -11.32 -10.37 -2.63
C ARG A 529 -12.56 -9.90 -1.89
N LEU A 530 -12.88 -10.61 -0.82
CA LEU A 530 -14.01 -10.29 0.04
C LEU A 530 -13.53 -10.05 1.46
N TRP A 531 -14.30 -9.27 2.20
CA TRP A 531 -14.08 -9.07 3.61
C TRP A 531 -15.39 -9.17 4.39
N ARG A 532 -15.25 -9.56 5.64
CA ARG A 532 -16.25 -9.43 6.71
C ARG A 532 -15.52 -9.14 8.01
N MET A 533 -16.19 -8.49 8.95
CA MET A 533 -15.71 -8.44 10.33
C MET A 533 -15.98 -9.79 11.02
N GLU A 534 -15.18 -10.18 12.00
CA GLU A 534 -15.31 -11.44 12.75
C GLU A 534 -16.52 -11.48 13.73
N ASN A 535 -17.60 -10.74 13.45
CA ASN A 535 -18.81 -10.75 14.27
C ASN A 535 -20.01 -11.36 13.54
N ASP A 536 -20.95 -11.90 14.31
CA ASP A 536 -22.11 -12.65 13.78
C ASP A 536 -23.08 -11.81 12.94
N THR A 537 -22.96 -10.48 13.00
CA THR A 537 -23.83 -9.54 12.28
C THR A 537 -23.23 -8.98 11.00
N SER A 538 -21.95 -9.27 10.72
CA SER A 538 -21.27 -8.74 9.55
C SER A 538 -21.57 -9.56 8.30
N ARG A 539 -21.91 -8.85 7.22
CA ARG A 539 -22.16 -9.41 5.90
C ARG A 539 -20.89 -9.36 5.05
N TRP A 540 -20.74 -10.33 4.17
CA TRP A 540 -19.67 -10.30 3.16
C TRP A 540 -19.84 -9.13 2.21
N ARG A 541 -18.73 -8.44 1.95
CA ARG A 541 -18.59 -7.39 0.94
C ARG A 541 -17.34 -7.63 0.09
N TYR A 542 -17.33 -7.06 -1.11
CA TYR A 542 -16.25 -7.24 -2.09
C TYR A 542 -15.44 -5.96 -2.17
N PHE A 543 -14.11 -6.11 -2.11
CA PHE A 543 -13.21 -5.02 -2.47
C PHE A 543 -13.22 -4.85 -4.00
N PHE A 544 -13.34 -3.61 -4.47
CA PHE A 544 -13.16 -3.28 -5.88
C PHE A 544 -11.73 -2.79 -6.11
N TYR A 545 -10.92 -3.55 -6.85
CA TYR A 545 -9.49 -3.29 -7.00
C TYR A 545 -8.92 -3.92 -8.28
N ASP A 546 -7.70 -3.52 -8.63
CA ASP A 546 -6.91 -4.10 -9.74
C ASP A 546 -7.63 -4.04 -11.10
N CYS A 547 -7.80 -2.82 -11.60
CA CYS A 547 -8.44 -2.56 -12.89
C CYS A 547 -7.44 -2.19 -13.98
N ASP A 548 -6.23 -2.76 -13.93
CA ASP A 548 -5.21 -2.62 -14.98
C ASP A 548 -5.65 -3.29 -16.31
N ALA A 549 -6.45 -4.37 -16.20
CA ALA A 549 -7.04 -5.13 -17.29
C ALA A 549 -8.46 -4.67 -17.72
N CYS A 550 -8.97 -3.58 -17.16
CA CYS A 550 -10.28 -3.01 -17.47
C CYS A 550 -10.26 -2.18 -18.75
N MET A 551 -11.44 -1.94 -19.33
CA MET A 551 -11.67 -1.04 -20.47
C MET A 551 -10.91 -1.40 -21.75
N VAL A 552 -10.40 -2.63 -21.86
CA VAL A 552 -9.64 -3.12 -23.04
C VAL A 552 -10.57 -3.67 -24.12
N ARG A 553 -11.65 -4.37 -23.73
CA ARG A 553 -12.51 -5.14 -24.64
C ARG A 553 -13.95 -4.66 -24.60
N ALA A 554 -14.27 -3.62 -25.35
CA ALA A 554 -15.60 -2.99 -25.34
C ALA A 554 -16.77 -3.95 -25.68
N ARG A 555 -16.51 -5.03 -26.42
CA ARG A 555 -17.51 -6.03 -26.84
C ARG A 555 -17.52 -7.33 -26.04
N GLU A 556 -16.65 -7.46 -25.03
CA GLU A 556 -16.57 -8.65 -24.20
C GLU A 556 -17.92 -8.95 -23.54
N ASN A 557 -18.34 -10.22 -23.51
CA ASN A 557 -19.65 -10.63 -23.01
C ASN A 557 -19.56 -11.43 -21.71
N HIS A 558 -19.05 -10.80 -20.66
CA HIS A 558 -18.95 -11.41 -19.33
C HIS A 558 -20.31 -11.89 -18.80
N LEU A 559 -21.42 -11.23 -19.17
CA LEU A 559 -22.74 -11.59 -18.64
C LEU A 559 -23.16 -13.01 -19.08
N ALA A 560 -22.76 -13.42 -20.29
CA ALA A 560 -23.05 -14.75 -20.83
C ALA A 560 -22.43 -15.88 -19.99
N ASP A 561 -21.33 -15.62 -19.29
CA ASP A 561 -20.64 -16.59 -18.42
C ASP A 561 -21.47 -16.99 -17.21
N TYR A 562 -22.44 -16.14 -16.81
CA TYR A 562 -23.27 -16.38 -15.62
C TYR A 562 -24.64 -16.97 -15.94
N THR A 563 -25.15 -16.77 -17.17
CA THR A 563 -26.53 -17.13 -17.57
C THR A 563 -26.59 -18.41 -18.39
N ASN A 564 -25.57 -18.71 -19.18
CA ASN A 564 -25.54 -19.92 -19.99
C ASN A 564 -24.92 -21.05 -19.19
N GLY A 565 -25.76 -21.82 -18.47
CA GLY A 565 -25.37 -23.01 -17.71
C GLY A 565 -24.76 -24.16 -18.52
N ALA A 566 -24.27 -23.89 -19.74
CA ALA A 566 -23.63 -24.82 -20.64
C ALA A 566 -22.20 -24.35 -20.96
N ASN A 567 -21.22 -24.82 -20.18
CA ASN A 567 -19.87 -25.25 -20.62
C ASN A 567 -19.17 -24.44 -21.73
N GLN A 568 -19.35 -23.12 -21.86
CA GLN A 568 -18.71 -22.37 -22.96
C GLN A 568 -17.28 -21.94 -22.69
N PHE A 569 -16.74 -22.17 -21.49
CA PHE A 569 -15.30 -22.29 -21.27
C PHE A 569 -15.03 -23.37 -20.22
N GLN A 570 -14.27 -24.40 -20.61
CA GLN A 570 -13.80 -25.48 -19.72
C GLN A 570 -12.72 -25.00 -18.73
N ASP A 571 -12.39 -23.71 -18.74
CA ASP A 571 -11.16 -23.17 -18.13
C ASP A 571 -11.40 -22.42 -16.81
N PHE A 572 -12.64 -21.98 -16.51
CA PHE A 572 -12.95 -21.32 -15.24
C PHE A 572 -13.27 -22.32 -14.13
N ASN A 573 -12.63 -22.16 -12.97
CA ASN A 573 -13.02 -22.92 -11.78
C ASN A 573 -14.49 -22.63 -11.42
N ASN A 574 -15.30 -23.67 -11.24
CA ASN A 574 -16.74 -23.56 -11.00
C ASN A 574 -17.14 -22.56 -9.88
N TYR A 575 -16.27 -22.28 -8.90
CA TYR A 575 -16.59 -21.37 -7.80
C TYR A 575 -16.68 -19.89 -8.21
N SER A 576 -15.95 -19.42 -9.23
CA SER A 576 -15.81 -17.99 -9.52
C SER A 576 -17.07 -17.38 -10.14
N THR A 577 -17.80 -18.18 -10.92
CA THR A 577 -19.08 -17.78 -11.53
C THR A 577 -20.29 -18.21 -10.70
N TYR A 578 -20.11 -19.17 -9.79
CA TYR A 578 -21.19 -19.83 -9.06
C TYR A 578 -22.16 -18.88 -8.36
N VAL A 579 -21.63 -17.90 -7.60
CA VAL A 579 -22.45 -17.02 -6.76
C VAL A 579 -23.45 -16.26 -7.60
N LEU A 580 -23.00 -15.50 -8.61
CA LEU A 580 -23.91 -14.73 -9.45
C LEU A 580 -24.82 -15.64 -10.30
N SER A 581 -24.30 -16.74 -10.86
CA SER A 581 -25.12 -17.71 -11.61
C SER A 581 -26.27 -18.29 -10.79
N LYS A 582 -26.05 -18.57 -9.50
CA LYS A 582 -27.11 -19.05 -8.59
C LYS A 582 -28.09 -17.95 -8.25
N LEU A 583 -27.60 -16.76 -7.93
CA LEU A 583 -28.46 -15.63 -7.57
C LEU A 583 -29.36 -15.18 -8.73
N LEU A 584 -28.88 -15.23 -9.98
CA LEU A 584 -29.67 -14.88 -11.17
C LEU A 584 -30.85 -15.82 -11.44
N GLN A 585 -30.90 -17.00 -10.82
CA GLN A 585 -32.04 -17.93 -10.89
C GLN A 585 -33.21 -17.50 -9.99
N ASN A 586 -32.96 -16.63 -9.01
CA ASN A 586 -33.99 -16.04 -8.17
C ASN A 586 -34.60 -14.81 -8.86
N ASN A 587 -35.93 -14.80 -9.05
CA ASN A 587 -36.63 -13.73 -9.78
C ASN A 587 -36.42 -12.34 -9.16
N GLN A 588 -36.52 -12.23 -7.83
CA GLN A 588 -36.35 -10.96 -7.13
C GLN A 588 -34.93 -10.41 -7.29
N PHE A 589 -33.92 -11.27 -7.17
CA PHE A 589 -32.53 -10.87 -7.40
C PHE A 589 -32.29 -10.45 -8.85
N ASN A 590 -32.75 -11.25 -9.83
CA ASN A 590 -32.58 -10.98 -11.24
C ASN A 590 -33.20 -9.62 -11.65
N GLU A 591 -34.43 -9.36 -11.21
CA GLU A 591 -35.10 -8.06 -11.43
C GLU A 591 -34.28 -6.89 -10.88
N LYS A 592 -33.79 -7.02 -9.65
CA LYS A 592 -32.98 -5.98 -9.01
C LYS A 592 -31.63 -5.78 -9.70
N PHE A 593 -30.93 -6.86 -10.05
CA PHE A 593 -29.66 -6.84 -10.76
C PHE A 593 -29.81 -6.12 -12.11
N ARG A 594 -30.77 -6.53 -12.92
CA ARG A 594 -31.05 -5.91 -14.23
C ARG A 594 -31.40 -4.42 -14.09
N SER A 595 -32.23 -4.06 -13.12
CA SER A 595 -32.60 -2.66 -12.86
C SER A 595 -31.40 -1.81 -12.46
N ARG A 596 -30.54 -2.31 -11.54
CA ARG A 596 -29.31 -1.62 -11.12
C ARG A 596 -28.32 -1.48 -12.27
N PHE A 597 -28.12 -2.53 -13.06
CA PHE A 597 -27.21 -2.49 -14.21
C PHE A 597 -27.64 -1.41 -15.21
N LEU A 598 -28.91 -1.41 -15.59
CA LEU A 598 -29.45 -0.43 -16.53
C LEU A 598 -29.41 1.00 -15.97
N TYR A 599 -29.62 1.19 -14.66
CA TYR A 599 -29.38 2.48 -14.01
C TYR A 599 -27.92 2.94 -14.20
N HIS A 600 -26.95 2.10 -13.88
CA HIS A 600 -25.53 2.45 -13.95
C HIS A 600 -25.05 2.72 -15.37
N ILE A 601 -25.53 1.99 -16.38
CA ILE A 601 -25.20 2.26 -17.79
C ILE A 601 -25.56 3.69 -18.20
N ASN A 602 -26.69 4.23 -17.72
CA ASN A 602 -27.18 5.55 -18.15
C ASN A 602 -26.76 6.69 -17.24
N GLN A 603 -26.45 6.41 -15.97
CA GLN A 603 -26.06 7.42 -14.97
C GLN A 603 -24.55 7.39 -14.70
N THR A 604 -24.06 6.32 -14.07
CA THR A 604 -22.66 6.20 -13.66
C THR A 604 -21.72 6.11 -14.86
N PHE A 605 -22.05 5.27 -15.84
CA PHE A 605 -21.23 5.01 -17.01
C PHE A 605 -21.76 5.71 -18.27
N ASN A 606 -22.50 6.80 -18.08
CA ASN A 606 -22.93 7.65 -19.19
C ASN A 606 -21.71 8.07 -20.04
N PRO A 607 -21.74 7.94 -21.38
CA PRO A 607 -20.62 8.32 -22.24
C PRO A 607 -20.06 9.71 -21.98
N ASP A 608 -20.92 10.72 -21.80
CA ASP A 608 -20.46 12.11 -21.59
C ASP A 608 -19.69 12.24 -20.28
N ARG A 609 -20.13 11.54 -19.22
CA ARG A 609 -19.41 11.48 -17.95
C ARG A 609 -18.08 10.77 -18.12
N VAL A 610 -18.07 9.57 -18.69
CA VAL A 610 -16.83 8.77 -18.84
C VAL A 610 -15.80 9.51 -19.69
N LEU A 611 -16.21 10.13 -20.80
CA LEU A 611 -15.34 10.95 -21.64
C LEU A 611 -14.80 12.18 -20.91
N THR A 612 -15.60 12.80 -20.06
CA THR A 612 -15.17 13.94 -19.21
C THR A 612 -14.09 13.51 -18.22
N GLU A 613 -14.25 12.36 -17.56
CA GLU A 613 -13.24 11.84 -16.65
C GLU A 613 -11.95 11.44 -17.38
N ILE A 614 -12.04 10.75 -18.53
CA ILE A 614 -10.86 10.43 -19.36
C ILE A 614 -10.08 11.70 -19.71
N LYS A 615 -10.78 12.76 -20.13
CA LYS A 615 -10.16 14.05 -20.46
C LYS A 615 -9.49 14.69 -19.23
N SER A 616 -10.12 14.61 -18.07
CA SER A 616 -9.56 15.11 -16.80
C SER A 616 -8.25 14.42 -16.44
N PHE A 617 -8.19 13.10 -16.60
CA PHE A 617 -6.97 12.32 -16.38
C PHE A 617 -5.88 12.64 -17.43
N GLU A 618 -6.22 12.69 -18.71
CA GLU A 618 -5.28 13.04 -19.78
C GLU A 618 -4.64 14.42 -19.55
N GLN A 619 -5.44 15.44 -19.21
CA GLN A 619 -4.94 16.79 -18.91
C GLN A 619 -3.97 16.80 -17.73
N ARG A 620 -4.22 15.97 -16.71
CA ARG A 620 -3.40 15.88 -15.50
C ARG A 620 -2.08 15.12 -15.74
N PHE A 621 -2.10 14.10 -16.59
CA PHE A 621 -0.94 13.25 -16.89
C PHE A 621 -0.04 13.85 -17.99
N SER A 622 -0.61 14.58 -18.96
CA SER A 622 0.11 15.18 -20.09
C SER A 622 1.42 15.91 -19.73
N PRO A 623 1.49 16.79 -18.71
CA PRO A 623 2.73 17.51 -18.39
C PRO A 623 3.84 16.63 -17.77
N ILE A 624 3.47 15.51 -17.13
CA ILE A 624 4.41 14.62 -16.41
C ILE A 624 4.73 13.32 -17.17
N MET A 625 3.95 13.00 -18.20
CA MET A 625 4.10 11.80 -19.01
C MET A 625 5.44 11.74 -19.77
N PRO A 626 5.96 12.83 -20.38
CA PRO A 626 7.24 12.76 -21.10
C PRO A 626 8.39 12.28 -20.23
N GLU A 627 8.47 12.75 -18.98
CA GLU A 627 9.51 12.35 -18.04
C GLU A 627 9.30 10.92 -17.52
N HIS A 628 8.05 10.51 -17.30
CA HIS A 628 7.73 9.11 -17.00
C HIS A 628 8.22 8.18 -18.10
N ILE A 629 7.90 8.48 -19.36
CA ILE A 629 8.30 7.68 -20.51
C ILE A 629 9.82 7.69 -20.69
N TYR A 630 10.46 8.84 -20.53
CA TYR A 630 11.91 8.94 -20.61
C TYR A 630 12.61 8.00 -19.62
N ARG A 631 12.05 7.87 -18.42
CA ARG A 631 12.58 6.96 -17.39
C ARG A 631 12.22 5.49 -17.63
N TRP A 632 10.93 5.19 -17.85
CA TRP A 632 10.42 3.82 -17.79
C TRP A 632 10.21 3.16 -19.16
N HIS A 633 10.31 3.93 -20.24
CA HIS A 633 10.01 3.51 -21.61
C HIS A 633 8.66 2.78 -21.76
N THR A 634 7.73 3.11 -20.86
CA THR A 634 6.41 2.47 -20.76
C THR A 634 5.37 3.55 -20.41
N PRO A 635 4.51 3.96 -21.36
CA PRO A 635 4.43 3.52 -22.75
C PRO A 635 5.69 3.86 -23.57
N SER A 636 5.85 3.26 -24.75
CA SER A 636 7.07 3.41 -25.58
C SER A 636 7.39 4.87 -25.95
N ASP A 637 6.35 5.67 -26.19
CA ASP A 637 6.44 7.07 -26.54
C ASP A 637 5.10 7.78 -26.27
N TYR A 638 5.13 9.12 -26.31
CA TYR A 638 3.97 9.95 -25.99
C TYR A 638 2.80 9.78 -26.98
N ASN A 639 3.07 9.55 -28.27
CA ASN A 639 2.00 9.34 -29.25
C ASN A 639 1.31 7.99 -29.00
N LYS A 640 2.08 6.95 -28.66
CA LYS A 640 1.53 5.66 -28.26
C LYS A 640 0.65 5.79 -27.02
N TRP A 641 1.08 6.57 -26.03
CA TRP A 641 0.24 6.88 -24.87
C TRP A 641 -1.09 7.53 -25.30
N GLN A 642 -1.07 8.57 -26.13
CA GLN A 642 -2.28 9.24 -26.63
C GLN A 642 -3.21 8.28 -27.39
N MET A 643 -2.67 7.42 -28.26
CA MET A 643 -3.45 6.40 -28.96
C MET A 643 -4.13 5.42 -28.00
N ASN A 644 -3.46 5.05 -26.91
CA ASN A 644 -4.05 4.15 -25.92
C ASN A 644 -5.17 4.88 -25.14
N VAL A 645 -5.03 6.18 -24.85
CA VAL A 645 -6.11 7.00 -24.26
C VAL A 645 -7.31 7.13 -25.21
N ASP A 646 -7.10 7.22 -26.52
CA ASP A 646 -8.18 7.16 -27.51
C ASP A 646 -8.95 5.84 -27.45
N GLY A 647 -8.27 4.71 -27.19
CA GLY A 647 -8.93 3.41 -26.96
C GLY A 647 -9.93 3.43 -25.78
N LEU A 648 -9.66 4.20 -24.72
CA LEU A 648 -10.62 4.39 -23.62
C LEU A 648 -11.85 5.19 -24.06
N ARG A 649 -11.69 6.14 -24.99
CA ARG A 649 -12.81 6.91 -25.55
C ARG A 649 -13.69 6.02 -26.42
N ASP A 650 -13.08 5.17 -27.24
CA ASP A 650 -13.80 4.16 -28.02
C ASP A 650 -14.59 3.22 -27.10
N PHE A 651 -13.97 2.74 -26.02
CA PHE A 651 -14.67 1.95 -24.99
C PHE A 651 -15.87 2.71 -24.41
N ALA A 652 -15.68 3.96 -24.00
CA ALA A 652 -16.73 4.79 -23.40
C ALA A 652 -17.96 4.96 -24.30
N VAL A 653 -17.76 5.06 -25.61
CA VAL A 653 -18.84 5.23 -26.60
C VAL A 653 -19.51 3.90 -26.95
N LEU A 654 -18.73 2.84 -27.13
CA LEU A 654 -19.25 1.53 -27.58
C LEU A 654 -19.91 0.74 -26.46
N ARG A 655 -19.30 0.71 -25.27
CA ARG A 655 -19.67 -0.21 -24.18
C ARG A 655 -21.14 -0.13 -23.75
N PRO A 656 -21.78 1.05 -23.60
CA PRO A 656 -23.18 1.12 -23.20
C PRO A 656 -24.14 0.40 -24.15
N ASN A 657 -23.89 0.45 -25.46
CA ASN A 657 -24.74 -0.19 -26.44
C ASN A 657 -24.56 -1.71 -26.45
N GLU A 658 -23.31 -2.17 -26.32
CA GLU A 658 -22.99 -3.59 -26.16
C GLU A 658 -23.67 -4.16 -24.90
N MET A 659 -23.58 -3.46 -23.76
CA MET A 659 -24.23 -3.90 -22.51
C MET A 659 -25.75 -3.96 -22.61
N LYS A 660 -26.39 -2.97 -23.24
CA LYS A 660 -27.85 -3.03 -23.47
C LYS A 660 -28.25 -4.25 -24.29
N THR A 661 -27.47 -4.57 -25.32
CA THR A 661 -27.72 -5.74 -26.18
C THR A 661 -27.53 -7.04 -25.40
N GLN A 662 -26.42 -7.20 -24.71
CA GLN A 662 -26.11 -8.40 -23.92
C GLN A 662 -27.10 -8.63 -22.78
N ILE A 663 -27.54 -7.58 -22.08
CA ILE A 663 -28.59 -7.69 -21.04
C ILE A 663 -29.89 -8.23 -21.64
N LEU A 664 -30.31 -7.74 -22.81
CA LEU A 664 -31.52 -8.21 -23.48
C LEU A 664 -31.39 -9.68 -23.93
N GLU A 665 -30.23 -10.08 -24.42
CA GLU A 665 -29.96 -11.45 -24.88
C GLU A 665 -29.89 -12.45 -23.71
N GLN A 666 -29.22 -12.07 -22.62
CA GLN A 666 -28.92 -12.99 -21.51
C GLN A 666 -29.99 -12.98 -20.40
N LEU A 667 -30.64 -11.84 -20.16
CA LEU A 667 -31.64 -11.67 -19.07
C LEU A 667 -33.05 -11.39 -19.60
N GLY A 668 -33.23 -11.40 -20.93
CA GLY A 668 -34.51 -11.18 -21.58
C GLY A 668 -35.00 -9.72 -21.57
N ASN A 669 -36.15 -9.50 -22.20
CA ASN A 669 -36.78 -8.19 -22.25
C ASN A 669 -37.56 -7.92 -20.95
N PRO A 670 -37.27 -6.84 -20.19
CA PRO A 670 -38.03 -6.49 -18.99
C PRO A 670 -39.48 -6.06 -19.29
N LEU A 671 -39.83 -5.84 -20.55
CA LEU A 671 -41.18 -5.49 -21.01
C LEU A 671 -41.98 -6.77 -21.29
N GLU A 672 -42.80 -7.20 -20.34
CA GLU A 672 -43.76 -8.28 -20.56
C GLU A 672 -45.12 -7.72 -20.97
N ILE A 673 -45.64 -8.18 -22.11
CA ILE A 673 -46.93 -7.76 -22.65
C ILE A 673 -47.88 -8.94 -22.59
N TYR A 674 -48.99 -8.83 -21.87
CA TYR A 674 -49.95 -9.94 -21.72
C TYR A 674 -51.41 -9.48 -21.55
N PRO A 675 -52.40 -10.25 -22.05
CA PRO A 675 -52.19 -11.36 -22.99
C PRO A 675 -51.64 -10.84 -24.32
N ASN A 676 -50.81 -11.66 -24.97
CA ASN A 676 -50.26 -11.35 -26.28
C ASN A 676 -50.18 -12.66 -27.11
N PRO A 677 -51.11 -12.90 -28.06
CA PRO A 677 -52.07 -11.93 -28.62
C PRO A 677 -53.17 -11.43 -27.66
N THR A 678 -53.77 -10.28 -27.95
CA THR A 678 -54.88 -9.65 -27.19
C THR A 678 -56.11 -9.39 -28.08
N GLU A 679 -57.31 -9.35 -27.49
CA GLU A 679 -58.56 -8.87 -28.12
C GLU A 679 -58.78 -7.35 -27.95
N GLY A 680 -57.80 -6.62 -27.41
CA GLY A 680 -57.82 -5.15 -27.32
C GLY A 680 -57.42 -4.60 -25.95
N GLN A 681 -57.54 -5.38 -24.87
CA GLN A 681 -57.02 -5.02 -23.54
C GLN A 681 -55.77 -5.82 -23.21
N PHE A 682 -54.71 -5.12 -22.81
CA PHE A 682 -53.46 -5.77 -22.43
C PHE A 682 -52.77 -5.01 -21.30
N ASN A 683 -51.94 -5.74 -20.58
CA ASN A 683 -51.09 -5.22 -19.53
C ASN A 683 -49.65 -5.24 -20.00
N ILE A 684 -48.90 -4.27 -19.50
CA ILE A 684 -47.46 -4.22 -19.60
C ILE A 684 -46.91 -4.33 -18.19
N ASN A 685 -46.21 -5.42 -17.89
CA ASN A 685 -45.36 -5.46 -16.71
C ASN A 685 -44.11 -4.65 -17.01
N VAL A 686 -43.81 -3.69 -16.17
CA VAL A 686 -42.56 -2.96 -16.21
C VAL A 686 -41.76 -3.49 -15.03
N GLY A 687 -40.88 -4.45 -15.30
CA GLY A 687 -40.14 -5.24 -14.30
C GLY A 687 -39.10 -4.46 -13.48
N TRP A 688 -39.38 -3.19 -13.19
CA TRP A 688 -38.57 -2.21 -12.46
C TRP A 688 -39.45 -1.04 -12.00
N GLY A 689 -39.15 -0.48 -10.84
CA GLY A 689 -39.94 0.60 -10.22
C GLY A 689 -39.40 1.99 -10.49
N ASN A 690 -39.24 2.40 -11.74
CA ASN A 690 -38.87 3.77 -12.07
C ASN A 690 -40.00 4.75 -11.76
N GLU A 691 -39.63 5.99 -11.46
CA GLU A 691 -40.60 7.03 -11.11
C GLU A 691 -41.40 7.48 -12.32
N GLN A 692 -40.88 7.41 -13.56
CA GLN A 692 -41.59 7.85 -14.78
C GLN A 692 -41.34 6.94 -15.99
N TYR A 693 -42.41 6.63 -16.72
CA TYR A 693 -42.36 5.92 -17.99
C TYR A 693 -43.09 6.71 -19.06
N LYS A 694 -42.65 6.62 -20.29
CA LYS A 694 -43.33 7.09 -21.49
C LYS A 694 -43.55 5.91 -22.42
N LEU A 695 -44.80 5.49 -22.52
CA LEU A 695 -45.22 4.43 -23.42
C LEU A 695 -45.62 5.02 -24.77
N ASN A 696 -45.05 4.50 -25.84
CA ASN A 696 -45.40 4.80 -27.22
C ASN A 696 -45.83 3.49 -27.91
N ILE A 697 -46.90 3.51 -28.71
CA ILE A 697 -47.33 2.37 -29.53
C ILE A 697 -47.30 2.82 -30.99
N TYR A 698 -46.58 2.08 -31.82
CA TYR A 698 -46.46 2.32 -33.24
C TYR A 698 -47.12 1.17 -34.02
N ASN A 699 -47.70 1.47 -35.18
CA ASN A 699 -48.05 0.41 -36.13
C ASN A 699 -46.79 -0.08 -36.89
N VAL A 700 -46.92 -1.13 -37.69
CA VAL A 700 -45.80 -1.69 -38.50
C VAL A 700 -45.18 -0.72 -39.52
N LEU A 701 -45.86 0.40 -39.84
CA LEU A 701 -45.33 1.44 -40.73
C LEU A 701 -44.56 2.53 -39.94
N GLY A 702 -44.36 2.37 -38.63
CA GLY A 702 -43.68 3.33 -37.77
C GLY A 702 -44.54 4.55 -37.38
N LYS A 703 -45.85 4.55 -37.70
CA LYS A 703 -46.75 5.63 -37.30
C LYS A 703 -47.12 5.48 -35.82
N LEU A 704 -46.93 6.52 -35.02
CA LEU A 704 -47.37 6.60 -33.63
C LEU A 704 -48.90 6.56 -33.56
N ILE A 705 -49.43 5.61 -32.80
CA ILE A 705 -50.88 5.37 -32.60
C ILE A 705 -51.30 5.75 -31.18
N TYR A 706 -50.43 5.55 -30.20
CA TYR A 706 -50.69 5.88 -28.79
C TYR A 706 -49.43 6.39 -28.11
N GLN A 707 -49.59 7.37 -27.22
CA GLN A 707 -48.53 7.84 -26.35
C GLN A 707 -49.11 8.21 -24.99
N LYS A 708 -48.51 7.72 -23.90
CA LYS A 708 -48.89 8.10 -22.54
C LYS A 708 -47.72 7.98 -21.58
N SER A 709 -47.66 8.88 -20.60
CA SER A 709 -46.71 8.78 -19.49
C SER A 709 -47.36 8.20 -18.25
N PHE A 710 -46.57 7.43 -17.49
CA PHE A 710 -46.96 6.77 -16.25
C PHE A 710 -45.94 7.08 -15.17
N VAL A 711 -46.35 7.01 -13.90
CA VAL A 711 -45.50 7.32 -12.74
C VAL A 711 -45.64 6.22 -11.71
N GLY A 712 -44.52 5.60 -11.29
CA GLY A 712 -44.48 4.67 -10.15
C GLY A 712 -45.34 3.40 -10.27
N LEU A 713 -45.73 3.02 -11.49
CA LEU A 713 -46.51 1.80 -11.73
C LEU A 713 -45.59 0.65 -12.12
N LYS A 714 -45.67 -0.49 -11.43
CA LYS A 714 -45.05 -1.77 -11.84
C LYS A 714 -45.80 -2.46 -12.97
N GLN A 715 -47.09 -2.13 -13.14
CA GLN A 715 -47.93 -2.68 -14.19
C GLN A 715 -48.76 -1.56 -14.80
N ILE A 716 -48.77 -1.51 -16.13
CA ILE A 716 -49.52 -0.54 -16.92
C ILE A 716 -50.63 -1.27 -17.66
N GLN A 717 -51.88 -1.02 -17.30
CA GLN A 717 -53.03 -1.52 -18.02
C GLN A 717 -53.40 -0.59 -19.18
N ILE A 718 -53.53 -1.13 -20.39
CA ILE A 718 -53.93 -0.42 -21.61
C ILE A 718 -55.29 -0.93 -22.05
N ASN A 719 -56.26 0.00 -22.08
CA ASN A 719 -57.64 -0.27 -22.45
C ASN A 719 -58.01 0.32 -23.83
N GLU A 720 -57.03 0.58 -24.69
CA GLU A 720 -57.30 1.22 -25.99
C GLU A 720 -57.75 0.24 -27.05
N ILE A 721 -58.77 0.67 -27.80
CA ILE A 721 -59.32 -0.08 -28.93
C ILE A 721 -58.35 0.04 -30.11
N LEU A 722 -57.39 -0.88 -30.16
CA LEU A 722 -56.51 -1.08 -31.31
C LEU A 722 -57.22 -1.98 -32.34
N LYS A 723 -57.00 -1.73 -33.63
CA LYS A 723 -57.53 -2.59 -34.70
C LYS A 723 -56.69 -3.87 -34.77
N ALA A 724 -57.27 -4.95 -35.31
CA ALA A 724 -56.53 -6.18 -35.58
C ALA A 724 -55.26 -5.89 -36.40
N GLY A 725 -54.11 -6.38 -35.93
CA GLY A 725 -52.82 -6.06 -36.50
C GLY A 725 -51.64 -6.27 -35.56
N THR A 726 -50.44 -5.98 -36.07
CA THR A 726 -49.20 -6.01 -35.30
C THR A 726 -48.77 -4.58 -34.94
N TYR A 727 -48.33 -4.40 -33.70
CA TYR A 727 -47.87 -3.13 -33.15
C TYR A 727 -46.51 -3.29 -32.49
N ILE A 728 -45.74 -2.19 -32.48
CA ILE A 728 -44.49 -2.06 -31.74
C ILE A 728 -44.79 -1.20 -30.52
N ILE A 729 -44.68 -1.81 -29.35
CA ILE A 729 -44.74 -1.13 -28.06
C ILE A 729 -43.34 -0.65 -27.75
N ARG A 730 -43.17 0.63 -27.40
CA ARG A 730 -41.90 1.21 -26.96
C ARG A 730 -42.11 1.89 -25.63
N LEU A 731 -41.49 1.36 -24.58
CA LEU A 731 -41.51 1.95 -23.25
C LEU A 731 -40.19 2.67 -22.99
N GLU A 732 -40.24 3.98 -22.76
CA GLU A 732 -39.10 4.83 -22.46
C GLU A 732 -39.09 5.22 -20.99
N SER A 733 -37.95 5.13 -20.31
CA SER A 733 -37.78 5.61 -18.93
C SER A 733 -36.32 5.97 -18.71
N ASP A 734 -36.04 7.19 -18.23
CA ASP A 734 -34.68 7.69 -17.93
C ASP A 734 -33.63 7.42 -19.04
N GLY A 735 -34.02 7.64 -20.30
CA GLY A 735 -33.16 7.43 -21.47
C GLY A 735 -33.05 5.99 -21.95
N ILE A 736 -33.75 5.05 -21.30
CA ILE A 736 -33.79 3.63 -21.65
C ILE A 736 -35.06 3.35 -22.43
N ALA A 737 -34.97 2.66 -23.57
CA ALA A 737 -36.12 2.29 -24.37
C ALA A 737 -36.20 0.77 -24.54
N PHE A 738 -37.34 0.18 -24.21
CA PHE A 738 -37.65 -1.23 -24.46
C PHE A 738 -38.68 -1.32 -25.53
N THR A 739 -38.48 -2.24 -26.46
CA THR A 739 -39.45 -2.51 -27.51
C THR A 739 -40.03 -3.90 -27.35
N GLY A 740 -41.34 -4.03 -27.49
CA GLY A 740 -42.04 -5.30 -27.50
C GLY A 740 -43.01 -5.36 -28.67
N LYS A 741 -43.29 -6.56 -29.15
CA LYS A 741 -44.30 -6.78 -30.20
C LYS A 741 -45.64 -7.07 -29.54
N LEU A 742 -46.70 -6.38 -29.95
CA LEU A 742 -48.08 -6.70 -29.58
C LEU A 742 -48.84 -7.19 -30.82
N ILE A 743 -49.60 -8.28 -30.67
CA ILE A 743 -50.51 -8.79 -31.69
C ILE A 743 -51.95 -8.59 -31.18
N VAL A 744 -52.76 -7.84 -31.93
CA VAL A 744 -54.19 -7.63 -31.65
C VAL A 744 -54.99 -8.46 -32.66
N GLN A 745 -55.90 -9.31 -32.17
CA GLN A 745 -56.74 -10.19 -33.00
C GLN A 745 -58.06 -9.55 -33.41
#